data_AF-A0A3L7V7Z4-F1
#
_entry.id   AF-A0A3L7V7Z4-F1
#
_cell.length_a   1.000
_cell.length_b   1.000
_cell.length_c   1.000
_cell.angle_alpha   90.00
_cell.angle_beta   90.00
_cell.angle_gamma   90.00
#
_symmetry.space_group_name_H-M   'P 1'
#
loop_
_entity.id
_entity.type
_entity.pdbx_description
1 polymer ?
#
loop_
_entity_poly.entity_id
_entity_poly.type
_entity_poly.pdbx_seq_one_letter_code
_entity_poly.pdbx_strand_id
1 'polypeptide(L)'
;MRHAHRLLFDVFLRHFTSQFLATSPGMVSASCVALALCHLAVAQDFEQGKALWATQCASCHGSTGQGVENHFADPLTGDLSIKELAEVIQATMPEGAPKSLTDPQAQALAQFVHHEFYSPYAQLRNSPPKIAFSRLTADQYRRSVSDLMAICNGQAQAWSQERGLQRLITQGEWNKDRKDVEKKVDGKLVWDWPENKPLGEVDHEKWQIRWSGTLLAPTSGRYEFLLDSTINTKLFVNDERTPLIDASVVSYEKSTNSASIFLVAGQVYRFVLDASKNKEPKARLSLQWKPPSGVLEPIPDSLLSPTWAPQTLLIETPFPPDDASVGYERGTSISRDWFEALIASAIEVGNQITEDPKRWMPKQANDPTNLEHVKKWCALWVSAALRRPLTPDDTQRFVEAHFDGESSIAVGIKKVCLMTLTSPEFQYPGFSGSEDEKNIARLALALWDSLPDPWMIELAAKQECHHPDQLRPIIDRMIRDRRFEQTLTRFYLEWLGLHSAKDLTKTKDRFDAFDESLQSDLRQSLQRMLSDYAKDDVDIRGLLNSDAIYLNGKLSSVFGGGLPPDAPFQKVAMPTERAAGVLSHPFVQAYYAYHDSGSPIHRGVFLARRVLGRSLRPPIDAIIPASEETDPGLTTRQRVAKQTSGAMCQSCHRIINPLGFAFENYDAIGRFRAEENGKPIDAAGAYVTSLGDQVEFNSSKQLGDFLAASPEVHQAIVKQLFQFFVKQPLPAYGLDQSDSLTKSLQNHGFKVRPLMQDIGLLICQPPSIPKPPANPAVANLENP
;
A
#
# COMPACT_ATOMS: atom_id res chain seq x y z
N MET A 1 -25.47 13.22 -22.98
CA MET A 1 -24.14 13.64 -23.50
C MET A 1 -24.00 13.63 -25.03
N ARG A 2 -24.70 12.77 -25.80
CA ARG A 2 -24.62 12.79 -27.29
C ARG A 2 -25.22 14.03 -27.97
N HIS A 3 -26.11 14.79 -27.32
CA HIS A 3 -26.68 16.01 -27.89
C HIS A 3 -25.90 17.29 -27.59
N ALA A 4 -25.23 17.39 -26.43
CA ALA A 4 -24.45 18.57 -26.06
C ALA A 4 -23.12 18.66 -26.84
N HIS A 5 -22.48 17.52 -27.14
CA HIS A 5 -21.30 17.49 -28.01
C HIS A 5 -21.65 17.81 -29.47
N ARG A 6 -22.84 17.45 -29.95
CA ARG A 6 -23.29 17.77 -31.32
C ARG A 6 -23.55 19.26 -31.49
N LEU A 7 -24.17 19.90 -30.50
CA LEU A 7 -24.42 21.35 -30.49
C LEU A 7 -23.14 22.19 -30.35
N LEU A 8 -22.16 21.76 -29.53
CA LEU A 8 -20.87 22.45 -29.44
C LEU A 8 -20.03 22.26 -30.70
N PHE A 9 -20.06 21.08 -31.33
CA PHE A 9 -19.38 20.85 -32.60
C PHE A 9 -20.04 21.58 -33.77
N ASP A 10 -21.38 21.67 -33.83
CA ASP A 10 -22.11 22.46 -34.83
C ASP A 10 -21.95 23.97 -34.63
N VAL A 11 -21.86 24.46 -33.39
CA VAL A 11 -21.58 25.89 -33.11
C VAL A 11 -20.12 26.23 -33.41
N PHE A 12 -19.18 25.33 -33.10
CA PHE A 12 -17.77 25.50 -33.46
C PHE A 12 -17.57 25.46 -34.97
N LEU A 13 -18.21 24.53 -35.69
CA LEU A 13 -18.20 24.52 -37.16
C LEU A 13 -18.89 25.75 -37.76
N ARG A 14 -20.02 26.23 -37.21
CA ARG A 14 -20.72 27.42 -37.72
C ARG A 14 -19.99 28.74 -37.44
N HIS A 15 -19.23 28.85 -36.34
CA HIS A 15 -18.37 30.01 -36.09
C HIS A 15 -17.06 29.95 -36.89
N PHE A 16 -16.46 28.76 -37.08
CA PHE A 16 -15.29 28.60 -37.93
C PHE A 16 -15.62 28.81 -39.42
N THR A 17 -16.81 28.42 -39.87
CA THR A 17 -17.24 28.62 -41.27
C THR A 17 -17.67 30.05 -41.56
N SER A 18 -18.26 30.81 -40.61
CA SER A 18 -18.75 32.16 -40.91
C SER A 18 -17.66 33.25 -40.93
N GLN A 19 -16.50 33.03 -40.32
CA GLN A 19 -15.37 33.99 -40.36
C GLN A 19 -14.26 33.65 -41.37
N PHE A 20 -14.19 32.41 -41.90
CA PHE A 20 -13.16 32.01 -42.88
C PHE A 20 -13.67 31.87 -44.33
N LEU A 21 -14.98 31.99 -44.59
CA LEU A 21 -15.53 31.90 -45.96
C LEU A 21 -15.32 33.16 -46.82
N ALA A 22 -14.61 34.18 -46.34
CA ALA A 22 -14.28 35.37 -47.13
C ALA A 22 -12.86 35.37 -47.72
N THR A 23 -12.00 34.40 -47.39
CA THR A 23 -10.64 34.33 -47.96
C THR A 23 -10.20 32.88 -48.16
N SER A 24 -10.10 32.47 -49.44
CA SER A 24 -9.36 31.31 -49.94
C SER A 24 -9.97 29.90 -49.68
N PRO A 25 -10.78 29.36 -50.61
CA PRO A 25 -11.33 27.99 -50.54
C PRO A 25 -10.29 26.86 -50.51
N GLY A 26 -9.00 27.15 -50.78
CA GLY A 26 -7.94 26.15 -50.90
C GLY A 26 -7.39 25.59 -49.59
N MET A 27 -7.50 26.31 -48.45
CA MET A 27 -6.83 25.90 -47.21
C MET A 27 -7.56 24.83 -46.39
N VAL A 28 -8.90 24.80 -46.44
CA VAL A 28 -9.72 23.78 -45.76
C VAL A 28 -9.65 22.43 -46.51
N SER A 29 -9.66 22.48 -47.84
CA SER A 29 -9.44 21.31 -48.70
C SER A 29 -8.05 20.70 -48.48
N ALA A 30 -7.00 21.52 -48.40
CA ALA A 30 -5.63 21.04 -48.17
C ALA A 30 -5.46 20.35 -46.80
N SER A 31 -6.13 20.83 -45.75
CA SER A 31 -6.03 20.22 -44.41
C SER A 31 -6.76 18.87 -44.33
N CYS A 32 -7.95 18.75 -44.92
CA CYS A 32 -8.66 17.48 -45.01
C CYS A 32 -7.94 16.46 -45.93
N VAL A 33 -7.36 16.93 -47.04
CA VAL A 33 -6.54 16.10 -47.93
C VAL A 33 -5.24 15.67 -47.24
N ALA A 34 -4.58 16.54 -46.48
CA ALA A 34 -3.39 16.20 -45.70
C ALA A 34 -3.69 15.16 -44.61
N LEU A 35 -4.82 15.29 -43.90
CA LEU A 35 -5.29 14.29 -42.94
C LEU A 35 -5.59 12.94 -43.63
N ALA A 36 -6.30 12.95 -44.76
CA ALA A 36 -6.59 11.74 -45.53
C ALA A 36 -5.33 11.07 -46.09
N LEU A 37 -4.36 11.85 -46.59
CA LEU A 37 -3.06 11.36 -47.05
C LEU A 37 -2.22 10.80 -45.90
N CYS A 38 -2.24 11.41 -44.72
CA CYS A 38 -1.59 10.86 -43.52
C CYS A 38 -2.23 9.52 -43.11
N HIS A 39 -3.55 9.40 -43.16
CA HIS A 39 -4.23 8.13 -42.87
C HIS A 39 -3.89 7.03 -43.88
N LEU A 40 -3.81 7.37 -45.18
CA LEU A 40 -3.39 6.45 -46.23
C LEU A 40 -1.94 5.98 -46.05
N ALA A 41 -1.03 6.90 -45.70
CA ALA A 41 0.37 6.57 -45.43
C ALA A 41 0.53 5.62 -44.22
N VAL A 42 -0.16 5.90 -43.11
CA VAL A 42 -0.13 5.04 -41.91
C VAL A 42 -0.71 3.65 -42.20
N ALA A 43 -1.78 3.56 -43.00
CA ALA A 43 -2.35 2.28 -43.40
C ALA A 43 -1.40 1.47 -44.32
N GLN A 44 -0.66 2.15 -45.19
CA GLN A 44 0.34 1.54 -46.07
C GLN A 44 1.55 1.03 -45.27
N ASP A 45 2.05 1.81 -44.30
CA ASP A 45 3.12 1.41 -43.40
C ASP A 45 2.73 0.20 -42.55
N PHE A 46 1.47 0.15 -42.08
CA PHE A 46 0.96 -0.97 -41.31
C PHE A 46 0.91 -2.28 -42.12
N GLU A 47 0.38 -2.26 -43.34
CA GLU A 47 0.35 -3.44 -44.21
C GLU A 47 1.76 -3.87 -44.66
N GLN A 48 2.67 -2.91 -44.86
CA GLN A 48 4.09 -3.21 -45.10
C GLN A 48 4.71 -3.92 -43.89
N GLY A 49 4.48 -3.42 -42.67
CA GLY A 49 4.93 -4.05 -41.43
C GLY A 49 4.40 -5.47 -41.26
N LYS A 50 3.12 -5.69 -41.56
CA LYS A 50 2.49 -7.02 -41.55
C LYS A 50 3.12 -7.99 -42.56
N ALA A 51 3.40 -7.53 -43.78
CA ALA A 51 4.06 -8.34 -44.80
C ALA A 51 5.50 -8.71 -44.39
N LEU A 52 6.24 -7.75 -43.83
CA LEU A 52 7.57 -7.97 -43.29
C LEU A 52 7.54 -8.97 -42.12
N TRP A 53 6.58 -8.86 -41.21
CA TRP A 53 6.41 -9.80 -40.10
C TRP A 53 6.20 -11.22 -40.59
N ALA A 54 5.26 -11.42 -41.52
CA ALA A 54 4.93 -12.73 -42.06
C ALA A 54 6.12 -13.40 -42.77
N THR A 55 6.98 -12.62 -43.41
CA THR A 55 8.10 -13.13 -44.23
C THR A 55 9.41 -13.27 -43.47
N GLN A 56 9.67 -12.42 -42.46
CA GLN A 56 10.99 -12.31 -41.82
C GLN A 56 11.00 -12.57 -40.32
N CYS A 57 9.84 -12.61 -39.63
CA CYS A 57 9.80 -12.64 -38.16
C CYS A 57 8.92 -13.76 -37.59
N ALA A 58 7.80 -14.09 -38.25
CA ALA A 58 6.79 -15.00 -37.74
C ALA A 58 7.30 -16.44 -37.54
N SER A 59 8.32 -16.89 -38.28
CA SER A 59 8.92 -18.22 -38.10
C SER A 59 9.63 -18.38 -36.75
N CYS A 60 10.23 -17.29 -36.23
CA CYS A 60 11.03 -17.31 -35.02
C CYS A 60 10.24 -16.84 -33.78
N HIS A 61 9.25 -15.95 -33.98
CA HIS A 61 8.44 -15.35 -32.92
C HIS A 61 6.97 -15.81 -32.89
N GLY A 62 6.55 -16.60 -33.87
CA GLY A 62 5.17 -17.07 -34.02
C GLY A 62 4.30 -16.08 -34.80
N SER A 63 3.16 -16.56 -35.31
CA SER A 63 2.25 -15.77 -36.14
C SER A 63 1.69 -14.53 -35.44
N THR A 64 1.51 -14.57 -34.13
CA THR A 64 0.97 -13.50 -33.29
C THR A 64 1.97 -13.05 -32.22
N GLY A 65 3.28 -13.27 -32.43
CA GLY A 65 4.31 -12.93 -31.47
C GLY A 65 4.24 -13.75 -30.16
N GLN A 66 3.61 -14.92 -30.19
CA GLN A 66 3.41 -15.77 -29.01
C GLN A 66 4.68 -16.50 -28.54
N GLY A 67 5.76 -16.45 -29.33
CA GLY A 67 6.97 -17.22 -29.12
C GLY A 67 6.90 -18.60 -29.78
N VAL A 68 8.07 -19.17 -30.09
CA VAL A 68 8.23 -20.50 -30.69
C VAL A 68 9.29 -21.26 -29.90
N GLU A 69 8.93 -22.45 -29.41
CA GLU A 69 9.84 -23.33 -28.68
C GLU A 69 11.05 -23.70 -29.56
N ASN A 70 12.26 -23.72 -28.98
CA ASN A 70 13.55 -23.89 -29.68
C ASN A 70 13.97 -22.74 -30.62
N HIS A 71 13.23 -21.63 -30.65
CA HIS A 71 13.67 -20.34 -31.21
C HIS A 71 13.61 -19.26 -30.12
N PHE A 72 12.72 -18.28 -30.25
CA PHE A 72 12.42 -17.33 -29.19
C PHE A 72 11.13 -17.76 -28.48
N ALA A 73 11.28 -18.51 -27.38
CA ALA A 73 10.14 -19.09 -26.66
C ALA A 73 9.25 -18.04 -25.95
N ASP A 74 9.81 -16.88 -25.62
CA ASP A 74 9.09 -15.83 -24.89
C ASP A 74 8.14 -15.04 -25.82
N PRO A 75 6.91 -14.76 -25.39
CA PRO A 75 6.01 -13.85 -26.09
C PRO A 75 6.63 -12.45 -26.28
N LEU A 76 6.48 -11.89 -27.48
CA LEU A 76 6.87 -10.51 -27.78
C LEU A 76 5.87 -9.52 -27.17
N THR A 77 6.10 -9.21 -25.90
CA THR A 77 5.33 -8.21 -25.14
C THR A 77 6.26 -7.19 -24.49
N GLY A 78 5.81 -5.95 -24.38
CA GLY A 78 6.60 -4.88 -23.78
C GLY A 78 5.92 -3.52 -23.89
N ASP A 79 6.64 -2.47 -23.54
CA ASP A 79 6.14 -1.10 -23.40
C ASP A 79 7.08 -0.04 -24.01
N LEU A 80 8.04 -0.48 -24.82
CA LEU A 80 8.84 0.43 -25.65
C LEU A 80 7.94 1.23 -26.59
N SER A 81 8.26 2.51 -26.77
CA SER A 81 7.64 3.32 -27.82
C SER A 81 7.90 2.73 -29.20
N ILE A 82 7.10 3.09 -30.19
CA ILE A 82 7.28 2.64 -31.58
C ILE A 82 8.70 2.98 -32.07
N LYS A 83 9.23 4.15 -31.70
CA LYS A 83 10.58 4.58 -32.05
C LYS A 83 11.64 3.69 -31.41
N GLU A 84 11.57 3.47 -30.10
CA GLU A 84 12.53 2.61 -29.39
C GLU A 84 12.46 1.15 -29.87
N LEU A 85 11.26 0.67 -30.22
CA LEU A 85 11.06 -0.66 -30.78
C LEU A 85 11.67 -0.76 -32.19
N ALA A 86 11.51 0.29 -33.02
CA ALA A 86 12.13 0.35 -34.34
C ALA A 86 13.66 0.35 -34.26
N GLU A 87 14.24 1.08 -33.30
CA GLU A 87 15.69 1.06 -33.05
C GLU A 87 16.19 -0.33 -32.64
N VAL A 88 15.43 -1.04 -31.78
CA VAL A 88 15.75 -2.42 -31.41
C VAL A 88 15.66 -3.34 -32.62
N ILE A 89 14.57 -3.27 -33.38
CA ILE A 89 14.35 -4.06 -34.60
C ILE A 89 15.49 -3.83 -35.59
N GLN A 90 15.86 -2.59 -35.85
CA GLN A 90 16.96 -2.26 -36.74
C GLN A 90 18.30 -2.84 -36.22
N ALA A 91 18.55 -2.74 -34.92
CA ALA A 91 19.81 -3.20 -34.34
C ALA A 91 19.94 -4.73 -34.32
N THR A 92 18.85 -5.47 -34.19
CA THR A 92 18.89 -6.91 -33.89
C THR A 92 18.25 -7.81 -34.93
N MET A 93 17.43 -7.28 -35.85
CA MET A 93 16.64 -8.08 -36.79
C MET A 93 17.02 -7.81 -38.27
N PRO A 94 16.84 -8.82 -39.16
CA PRO A 94 16.44 -10.20 -38.89
C PRO A 94 17.56 -11.04 -38.27
N GLU A 95 17.20 -12.17 -37.65
CA GLU A 95 18.18 -13.13 -37.13
C GLU A 95 19.14 -13.60 -38.25
N GLY A 96 20.45 -13.56 -37.97
CA GLY A 96 21.49 -13.88 -38.95
C GLY A 96 21.87 -12.73 -39.90
N ALA A 97 21.12 -11.64 -39.93
CA ALA A 97 21.46 -10.43 -40.70
C ALA A 97 21.10 -9.11 -39.96
N PRO A 98 21.66 -8.83 -38.77
CA PRO A 98 21.37 -7.59 -38.04
C PRO A 98 21.66 -6.35 -38.89
N LYS A 99 20.83 -5.32 -38.77
CA LYS A 99 20.92 -4.05 -39.53
C LYS A 99 20.65 -4.14 -41.03
N SER A 100 20.05 -5.22 -41.53
CA SER A 100 19.68 -5.33 -42.95
C SER A 100 18.37 -4.63 -43.30
N LEU A 101 17.53 -4.30 -42.31
CA LEU A 101 16.30 -3.51 -42.50
C LEU A 101 16.62 -2.02 -42.58
N THR A 102 16.00 -1.32 -43.53
CA THR A 102 16.04 0.15 -43.61
C THR A 102 15.21 0.79 -42.49
N ASP A 103 15.51 2.04 -42.11
CA ASP A 103 14.77 2.76 -41.06
C ASP A 103 13.24 2.75 -41.30
N PRO A 104 12.72 3.00 -42.52
CA PRO A 104 11.28 2.94 -42.77
C PRO A 104 10.69 1.53 -42.59
N GLN A 105 11.43 0.49 -42.99
CA GLN A 105 10.98 -0.89 -42.82
C GLN A 105 10.95 -1.29 -41.33
N ALA A 106 11.96 -0.90 -40.57
CA ALA A 106 12.00 -1.14 -39.13
C ALA A 106 10.85 -0.41 -38.41
N GLN A 107 10.55 0.82 -38.83
CA GLN A 107 9.45 1.61 -38.26
C GLN A 107 8.07 1.04 -38.62
N ALA A 108 7.84 0.64 -39.87
CA ALA A 108 6.62 -0.04 -40.31
C ALA A 108 6.39 -1.35 -39.52
N LEU A 109 7.44 -2.17 -39.38
CA LEU A 109 7.39 -3.40 -38.59
C LEU A 109 7.12 -3.13 -37.11
N ALA A 110 7.77 -2.12 -36.52
CA ALA A 110 7.54 -1.70 -35.14
C ALA A 110 6.09 -1.26 -34.91
N GLN A 111 5.50 -0.46 -35.82
CA GLN A 111 4.10 -0.05 -35.74
C GLN A 111 3.15 -1.24 -35.74
N PHE A 112 3.34 -2.18 -36.66
CA PHE A 112 2.54 -3.40 -36.75
C PHE A 112 2.63 -4.23 -35.47
N VAL A 113 3.85 -4.58 -35.05
CA VAL A 113 4.12 -5.39 -33.85
C VAL A 113 3.55 -4.73 -32.60
N HIS A 114 3.83 -3.43 -32.41
CA HIS A 114 3.35 -2.62 -31.29
C HIS A 114 1.82 -2.63 -31.19
N HIS A 115 1.13 -2.46 -32.33
CA HIS A 115 -0.32 -2.43 -32.38
C HIS A 115 -0.95 -3.81 -32.20
N GLU A 116 -0.42 -4.85 -32.84
CA GLU A 116 -1.08 -6.16 -32.91
C GLU A 116 -0.96 -6.97 -31.63
N PHE A 117 0.23 -7.05 -31.04
CA PHE A 117 0.46 -7.92 -29.88
C PHE A 117 1.52 -7.42 -28.90
N TYR A 118 2.40 -6.47 -29.24
CA TYR A 118 3.49 -6.12 -28.33
C TYR A 118 3.09 -5.19 -27.18
N SER A 119 2.33 -4.13 -27.47
CA SER A 119 2.03 -3.09 -26.47
C SER A 119 1.08 -3.55 -25.36
N PRO A 120 1.05 -2.87 -24.20
CA PRO A 120 0.10 -3.19 -23.14
C PRO A 120 -1.36 -3.09 -23.61
N TYR A 121 -1.64 -2.15 -24.51
CA TYR A 121 -2.97 -2.00 -25.10
C TYR A 121 -3.34 -3.20 -25.99
N ALA A 122 -2.41 -3.67 -26.82
CA ALA A 122 -2.61 -4.85 -27.66
C ALA A 122 -2.87 -6.11 -26.81
N GLN A 123 -2.10 -6.29 -25.74
CA GLN A 123 -2.27 -7.40 -24.79
C GLN A 123 -3.65 -7.38 -24.13
N LEU A 124 -4.09 -6.21 -23.67
CA LEU A 124 -5.42 -6.05 -23.07
C LEU A 124 -6.56 -6.25 -24.07
N ARG A 125 -6.38 -5.82 -25.32
CA ARG A 125 -7.35 -6.04 -26.39
C ARG A 125 -7.51 -7.53 -26.73
N ASN A 126 -6.39 -8.23 -26.88
CA ASN A 126 -6.38 -9.61 -27.36
C ASN A 126 -6.73 -10.61 -26.27
N SER A 127 -6.48 -10.27 -25.01
CA SER A 127 -6.78 -11.13 -23.85
C SER A 127 -7.23 -10.26 -22.67
N PRO A 128 -8.45 -9.69 -22.73
CA PRO A 128 -8.94 -8.82 -21.67
C PRO A 128 -9.08 -9.61 -20.36
N PRO A 129 -8.53 -9.08 -19.24
CA PRO A 129 -8.63 -9.74 -17.97
C PRO A 129 -10.08 -9.75 -17.48
N LYS A 130 -10.45 -10.79 -16.72
CA LYS A 130 -11.77 -10.92 -16.10
C LYS A 130 -11.67 -10.71 -14.60
N ILE A 131 -12.77 -10.25 -13.99
CA ILE A 131 -12.91 -10.26 -12.53
C ILE A 131 -12.88 -11.70 -12.07
N ALA A 132 -11.97 -12.01 -11.14
CA ALA A 132 -11.85 -13.33 -10.53
C ALA A 132 -12.36 -13.31 -9.09
N PHE A 133 -12.97 -14.39 -8.63
CA PHE A 133 -13.21 -14.56 -7.19
C PHE A 133 -11.86 -14.61 -6.46
N SER A 134 -11.81 -13.95 -5.31
CA SER A 134 -10.63 -13.83 -4.48
C SER A 134 -11.08 -14.02 -3.04
N ARG A 135 -10.47 -14.98 -2.34
CA ARG A 135 -10.74 -15.15 -0.91
C ARG A 135 -10.07 -14.03 -0.12
N LEU A 136 -10.47 -13.85 1.13
CA LEU A 136 -9.73 -13.00 2.06
C LEU A 136 -8.26 -13.46 2.13
N THR A 137 -7.34 -12.51 2.02
CA THR A 137 -5.94 -12.71 2.43
C THR A 137 -5.86 -13.01 3.93
N ALA A 138 -4.75 -13.55 4.41
CA ALA A 138 -4.56 -13.86 5.82
C ALA A 138 -4.78 -12.63 6.71
N ASP A 139 -4.30 -11.46 6.29
CA ASP A 139 -4.49 -10.22 7.04
C ASP A 139 -5.93 -9.69 6.96
N GLN A 140 -6.59 -9.76 5.80
CA GLN A 140 -8.02 -9.43 5.68
C GLN A 140 -8.90 -10.37 6.52
N TYR A 141 -8.55 -11.67 6.58
CA TYR A 141 -9.23 -12.65 7.44
C TYR A 141 -9.09 -12.27 8.91
N ARG A 142 -7.86 -12.02 9.39
CA ARG A 142 -7.61 -11.62 10.79
C ARG A 142 -8.37 -10.34 11.15
N ARG A 143 -8.30 -9.29 10.30
CA ARG A 143 -9.04 -8.04 10.50
C ARG A 143 -10.55 -8.26 10.51
N SER A 144 -11.05 -9.06 9.59
CA SER A 144 -12.49 -9.36 9.51
C SER A 144 -12.99 -10.08 10.77
N VAL A 145 -12.22 -11.03 11.32
CA VAL A 145 -12.58 -11.71 12.58
C VAL A 145 -12.51 -10.76 13.78
N SER A 146 -11.49 -9.90 13.84
CA SER A 146 -11.38 -8.85 14.86
C SER A 146 -12.60 -7.90 14.84
N ASP A 147 -12.97 -7.39 13.66
CA ASP A 147 -14.11 -6.49 13.49
C ASP A 147 -15.46 -7.21 13.70
N LEU A 148 -15.56 -8.48 13.34
CA LEU A 148 -16.74 -9.31 13.57
C LEU A 148 -17.12 -9.33 15.06
N MET A 149 -16.12 -9.48 15.93
CA MET A 149 -16.34 -9.44 17.37
C MET A 149 -16.75 -8.04 17.86
N ALA A 150 -16.11 -6.99 17.36
CA ALA A 150 -16.46 -5.61 17.72
C ALA A 150 -17.92 -5.29 17.35
N ILE A 151 -18.36 -5.74 16.18
CA ILE A 151 -19.75 -5.63 15.70
C ILE A 151 -20.71 -6.36 16.65
N CYS A 152 -20.41 -7.62 16.99
CA CYS A 152 -21.29 -8.44 17.82
C CYS A 152 -21.40 -7.95 19.27
N ASN A 153 -20.36 -7.28 19.78
CA ASN A 153 -20.37 -6.64 21.09
C ASN A 153 -21.02 -5.25 21.11
N GLY A 154 -21.30 -4.66 19.95
CA GLY A 154 -21.82 -3.29 19.83
C GLY A 154 -20.85 -2.22 20.34
N GLN A 155 -19.54 -2.51 20.32
CA GLN A 155 -18.50 -1.62 20.82
C GLN A 155 -17.64 -1.11 19.68
N ALA A 156 -17.83 0.15 19.29
CA ALA A 156 -16.95 0.82 18.34
C ALA A 156 -15.61 1.16 19.00
N GLN A 157 -14.51 0.96 18.27
CA GLN A 157 -13.18 1.40 18.70
C GLN A 157 -13.06 2.92 18.55
N ALA A 158 -13.02 3.65 19.67
CA ALA A 158 -12.83 5.10 19.66
C ALA A 158 -11.34 5.44 19.49
N TRP A 159 -11.04 6.36 18.56
CA TRP A 159 -9.70 6.91 18.34
C TRP A 159 -9.77 8.43 18.31
N SER A 160 -8.95 9.11 19.12
CA SER A 160 -8.90 10.57 19.15
C SER A 160 -7.70 11.11 18.37
N GLN A 161 -7.65 12.42 18.13
CA GLN A 161 -6.44 13.09 17.62
C GLN A 161 -5.44 13.42 18.73
N GLU A 162 -5.85 13.35 20.01
CA GLU A 162 -4.95 13.47 21.15
C GLU A 162 -3.99 12.27 21.18
N ARG A 163 -2.73 12.50 21.57
CA ARG A 163 -1.66 11.50 21.53
C ARG A 163 -1.10 11.24 22.92
N GLY A 164 -0.74 9.98 23.17
CA GLY A 164 -0.29 9.51 24.47
C GLY A 164 -1.36 8.74 25.24
N LEU A 165 -1.12 8.52 26.53
CA LEU A 165 -2.00 7.76 27.41
C LEU A 165 -2.50 8.65 28.55
N GLN A 166 -3.74 8.41 28.97
CA GLN A 166 -4.27 9.05 30.16
C GLN A 166 -3.57 8.50 31.40
N ARG A 167 -2.73 9.32 32.03
CA ARG A 167 -2.18 9.10 33.37
C ARG A 167 -3.20 9.53 34.43
N LEU A 168 -3.36 8.69 35.44
CA LEU A 168 -4.03 8.98 36.70
C LEU A 168 -3.08 8.64 37.85
N ILE A 169 -2.76 9.62 38.70
CA ILE A 169 -2.04 9.40 39.96
C ILE A 169 -3.06 9.30 41.08
N THR A 170 -2.92 8.27 41.91
CA THR A 170 -3.74 8.09 43.10
C THR A 170 -2.89 7.85 44.34
N GLN A 171 -3.38 8.35 45.47
CA GLN A 171 -2.78 8.15 46.79
C GLN A 171 -3.74 7.37 47.69
N GLY A 172 -3.21 6.55 48.61
CA GLY A 172 -3.99 5.74 49.55
C GLY A 172 -4.13 4.25 49.17
N GLU A 173 -4.69 3.44 50.08
CA GLU A 173 -4.97 2.02 49.83
C GLU A 173 -6.29 1.84 49.06
N TRP A 174 -6.34 0.86 48.15
CA TRP A 174 -7.46 0.60 47.22
C TRP A 174 -8.85 0.55 47.88
N ASN A 175 -8.94 0.14 49.15
CA ASN A 175 -10.20 -0.09 49.87
C ASN A 175 -10.51 0.90 51.01
N LYS A 176 -9.72 1.96 51.22
CA LYS A 176 -9.92 2.88 52.36
C LYS A 176 -9.92 4.37 51.97
N ASP A 177 -8.79 4.87 51.47
CA ASP A 177 -8.52 6.32 51.34
C ASP A 177 -8.03 6.73 49.94
N ARG A 178 -8.53 6.07 48.88
CA ARG A 178 -8.10 6.36 47.50
C ARG A 178 -8.53 7.77 47.09
N LYS A 179 -7.56 8.66 46.87
CA LYS A 179 -7.77 10.01 46.33
C LYS A 179 -7.07 10.14 44.98
N ASP A 180 -7.81 10.57 43.96
CA ASP A 180 -7.25 10.97 42.67
C ASP A 180 -6.53 12.32 42.84
N VAL A 181 -5.25 12.37 42.51
CA VAL A 181 -4.37 13.52 42.72
C VAL A 181 -4.21 14.33 41.45
N GLU A 182 -3.82 13.68 40.35
CA GLU A 182 -3.64 14.33 39.05
C GLU A 182 -4.08 13.41 37.92
N LYS A 183 -4.73 14.01 36.91
CA LYS A 183 -5.10 13.37 35.66
C LYS A 183 -4.52 14.17 34.49
N LYS A 184 -3.61 13.57 33.72
CA LYS A 184 -2.89 14.21 32.60
C LYS A 184 -2.63 13.20 31.48
N VAL A 185 -2.39 13.67 30.26
CA VAL A 185 -1.94 12.80 29.15
C VAL A 185 -0.43 12.86 29.02
N ASP A 186 0.21 11.69 28.98
CA ASP A 186 1.66 11.55 28.80
C ASP A 186 1.96 10.83 27.47
N GLY A 187 2.92 11.35 26.71
CA GLY A 187 3.41 10.74 25.46
C GLY A 187 4.63 9.83 25.62
N LYS A 188 5.19 9.72 26.82
CA LYS A 188 6.38 8.91 27.11
C LYS A 188 6.14 8.02 28.33
N LEU A 189 6.72 6.82 28.30
CA LEU A 189 6.64 5.82 29.36
C LEU A 189 8.03 5.49 29.93
N VAL A 190 8.86 6.51 30.02
CA VAL A 190 10.20 6.46 30.63
C VAL A 190 10.23 7.48 31.76
N TRP A 191 10.38 6.99 32.97
CA TRP A 191 10.27 7.75 34.21
C TRP A 191 11.38 7.38 35.17
N ASP A 192 12.10 8.38 35.65
CA ASP A 192 13.00 8.28 36.79
C ASP A 192 12.51 9.30 37.82
N TRP A 193 12.26 8.86 39.06
CA TRP A 193 11.76 9.72 40.14
C TRP A 193 12.87 9.89 41.18
N PRO A 194 13.69 10.96 41.10
CA PRO A 194 14.85 11.15 41.98
C PRO A 194 14.46 11.26 43.47
N GLU A 195 13.31 11.89 43.74
CA GLU A 195 12.74 12.02 45.09
C GLU A 195 11.82 10.83 45.47
N ASN A 196 11.79 9.77 44.66
CA ASN A 196 10.95 8.59 44.85
C ASN A 196 9.43 8.85 44.89
N LYS A 197 8.99 10.03 44.43
CA LYS A 197 7.58 10.43 44.33
C LYS A 197 7.29 11.04 42.95
N PRO A 198 6.08 10.83 42.41
CA PRO A 198 5.72 11.38 41.11
C PRO A 198 5.35 12.86 41.14
N LEU A 199 4.88 13.36 42.28
CA LEU A 199 4.52 14.76 42.52
C LEU A 199 4.88 15.15 43.96
N GLY A 200 5.07 16.45 44.20
CA GLY A 200 5.50 16.97 45.50
C GLY A 200 4.57 16.64 46.67
N GLU A 201 3.25 16.62 46.42
CA GLU A 201 2.17 16.36 47.38
C GLU A 201 1.89 14.87 47.64
N VAL A 202 2.50 13.99 46.85
CA VAL A 202 2.33 12.54 46.96
C VAL A 202 3.36 11.98 47.95
N ASP A 203 2.90 11.08 48.82
CA ASP A 203 3.74 10.33 49.76
C ASP A 203 4.89 9.63 49.02
N HIS A 204 6.13 9.72 49.51
CA HIS A 204 7.31 9.14 48.87
C HIS A 204 7.47 7.62 49.07
N GLU A 205 6.78 7.04 50.05
CA GLU A 205 6.77 5.60 50.31
C GLU A 205 5.70 4.87 49.51
N LYS A 206 4.50 5.47 49.37
CA LYS A 206 3.31 4.79 48.83
C LYS A 206 2.53 5.63 47.82
N TRP A 207 2.45 5.13 46.59
CA TRP A 207 1.65 5.76 45.53
C TRP A 207 1.34 4.79 44.39
N GLN A 208 0.37 5.17 43.55
CA GLN A 208 -0.03 4.42 42.37
C GLN A 208 -0.20 5.35 41.18
N ILE A 209 0.17 4.87 40.00
CA ILE A 209 0.00 5.55 38.72
C ILE A 209 -0.58 4.55 37.73
N ARG A 210 -1.59 4.99 37.00
CA ARG A 210 -2.17 4.22 35.90
C ARG A 210 -2.09 5.02 34.62
N TRP A 211 -1.40 4.50 33.62
CA TRP A 211 -1.51 4.96 32.24
C TRP A 211 -2.51 4.09 31.51
N SER A 212 -3.49 4.70 30.88
CA SER A 212 -4.53 3.96 30.19
C SER A 212 -4.94 4.64 28.89
N GLY A 213 -5.16 3.83 27.86
CA GLY A 213 -5.62 4.29 26.56
C GLY A 213 -5.66 3.15 25.55
N THR A 214 -5.14 3.42 24.36
CA THR A 214 -5.05 2.49 23.24
C THR A 214 -3.70 2.55 22.57
N LEU A 215 -3.30 1.41 22.00
CA LEU A 215 -2.14 1.25 21.14
C LEU A 215 -2.60 0.91 19.72
N LEU A 216 -2.14 1.67 18.73
CA LEU A 216 -2.29 1.35 17.32
C LEU A 216 -1.13 0.48 16.84
N ALA A 217 -1.43 -0.69 16.27
CA ALA A 217 -0.42 -1.52 15.62
C ALA A 217 -0.21 -1.06 14.16
N PRO A 218 0.98 -0.54 13.77
CA PRO A 218 1.23 -0.09 12.40
C PRO A 218 1.41 -1.25 11.42
N THR A 219 1.94 -2.38 11.88
CA THR A 219 2.24 -3.56 11.06
C THR A 219 1.72 -4.84 11.72
N SER A 220 1.32 -5.83 10.92
CA SER A 220 0.91 -7.15 11.43
C SER A 220 2.14 -7.94 11.84
N GLY A 221 2.09 -8.62 12.99
CA GLY A 221 3.19 -9.47 13.45
C GLY A 221 3.29 -9.56 14.98
N ARG A 222 4.31 -10.28 15.46
CA ARG A 222 4.62 -10.33 16.90
C ARG A 222 5.42 -9.10 17.33
N TYR A 223 4.90 -8.41 18.33
CA TYR A 223 5.56 -7.33 19.06
C TYR A 223 6.13 -7.90 20.34
N GLU A 224 7.34 -7.51 20.70
CA GLU A 224 7.94 -7.80 22.00
C GLU A 224 7.92 -6.52 22.85
N PHE A 225 7.44 -6.61 24.08
CA PHE A 225 7.47 -5.52 25.05
C PHE A 225 8.56 -5.79 26.07
N LEU A 226 9.37 -4.78 26.39
CA LEU A 226 10.41 -4.82 27.42
C LEU A 226 10.09 -3.78 28.49
N LEU A 227 9.82 -4.24 29.70
CA LEU A 227 9.50 -3.43 30.86
C LEU A 227 10.64 -3.53 31.87
N ASP A 228 11.39 -2.44 32.03
CA ASP A 228 12.43 -2.30 33.05
C ASP A 228 11.90 -1.42 34.19
N SER A 229 11.71 -2.00 35.38
CA SER A 229 11.10 -1.32 36.51
C SER A 229 11.73 -1.74 37.84
N THR A 230 11.92 -0.78 38.75
CA THR A 230 12.33 -1.03 40.15
C THR A 230 11.17 -0.93 41.14
N ILE A 231 9.94 -0.85 40.62
CA ILE A 231 8.69 -0.79 41.38
C ILE A 231 7.70 -1.80 40.81
N ASN A 232 6.63 -2.11 41.55
CA ASN A 232 5.59 -3.01 41.09
C ASN A 232 4.94 -2.43 39.82
N THR A 233 4.94 -3.21 38.74
CA THR A 233 4.32 -2.81 37.47
C THR A 233 3.55 -3.95 36.83
N LYS A 234 2.46 -3.60 36.13
CA LYS A 234 1.68 -4.53 35.31
C LYS A 234 1.38 -3.89 33.96
N LEU A 235 1.73 -4.60 32.89
CA LEU A 235 1.40 -4.20 31.52
C LEU A 235 0.26 -5.08 31.00
N PHE A 236 -0.77 -4.43 30.49
CA PHE A 236 -1.92 -5.05 29.84
C PHE A 236 -2.01 -4.56 28.40
N VAL A 237 -2.07 -5.51 27.47
CA VAL A 237 -2.25 -5.24 26.04
C VAL A 237 -3.40 -6.10 25.55
N ASN A 238 -4.39 -5.47 24.91
CA ASN A 238 -5.66 -6.03 24.45
C ASN A 238 -6.60 -6.51 25.59
N ASP A 239 -6.08 -7.23 26.60
CA ASP A 239 -6.83 -7.74 27.76
C ASP A 239 -6.40 -7.04 29.05
N GLU A 240 -7.32 -6.35 29.73
CA GLU A 240 -7.08 -5.68 31.02
C GLU A 240 -7.24 -6.60 32.25
N ARG A 241 -7.71 -7.84 32.08
CA ARG A 241 -7.85 -8.81 33.19
C ARG A 241 -6.61 -9.66 33.39
N THR A 242 -5.93 -9.98 32.28
CA THR A 242 -4.74 -10.82 32.26
C THR A 242 -3.55 -9.97 31.84
N PRO A 243 -2.63 -9.64 32.76
CA PRO A 243 -1.45 -8.85 32.40
C PRO A 243 -0.57 -9.63 31.41
N LEU A 244 -0.12 -8.95 30.36
CA LEU A 244 0.90 -9.47 29.44
C LEU A 244 2.26 -9.57 30.16
N ILE A 245 2.56 -8.61 31.04
CA ILE A 245 3.71 -8.65 31.95
C ILE A 245 3.19 -8.35 33.36
N ASP A 246 3.36 -9.28 34.30
CA ASP A 246 3.14 -9.06 35.72
C ASP A 246 4.48 -8.99 36.46
N ALA A 247 4.96 -7.78 36.68
CA ALA A 247 6.19 -7.49 37.42
C ALA A 247 5.84 -6.97 38.84
N SER A 248 4.89 -7.63 39.52
CA SER A 248 4.54 -7.30 40.91
C SER A 248 5.61 -7.66 41.93
N VAL A 249 6.43 -8.67 41.62
CA VAL A 249 7.54 -9.10 42.48
C VAL A 249 8.81 -8.41 42.00
N VAL A 250 9.20 -7.36 42.71
CA VAL A 250 10.37 -6.55 42.37
C VAL A 250 11.64 -7.26 42.84
N SER A 251 12.50 -7.66 41.91
CA SER A 251 13.88 -8.07 42.20
C SER A 251 14.85 -6.97 41.78
N TYR A 252 15.69 -6.50 42.70
CA TYR A 252 16.74 -5.53 42.37
C TYR A 252 17.86 -6.14 41.50
N GLU A 253 17.97 -7.46 41.45
CA GLU A 253 18.95 -8.18 40.62
C GLU A 253 18.46 -8.38 39.18
N LYS A 254 17.13 -8.37 38.96
CA LYS A 254 16.52 -8.51 37.64
C LYS A 254 15.26 -7.64 37.54
N SER A 255 15.45 -6.38 37.13
CA SER A 255 14.38 -5.38 36.98
C SER A 255 13.67 -5.44 35.63
N THR A 256 14.20 -6.21 34.68
CA THR A 256 13.71 -6.28 33.31
C THR A 256 12.87 -7.52 33.05
N ASN A 257 11.67 -7.31 32.51
CA ASN A 257 10.72 -8.35 32.10
C ASN A 257 10.34 -8.13 30.63
N SER A 258 10.12 -9.21 29.88
CA SER A 258 9.61 -9.13 28.51
C SER A 258 8.49 -10.12 28.24
N ALA A 259 7.65 -9.80 27.26
CA ALA A 259 6.61 -10.66 26.74
C ALA A 259 6.24 -10.26 25.31
N SER A 260 5.67 -11.18 24.55
CA SER A 260 5.34 -10.95 23.14
C SER A 260 3.89 -11.28 22.81
N ILE A 261 3.29 -10.48 21.94
CA ILE A 261 1.90 -10.61 21.51
C ILE A 261 1.78 -10.36 20.00
N PHE A 262 0.94 -11.13 19.31
CA PHE A 262 0.65 -10.89 17.90
C PHE A 262 -0.41 -9.80 17.76
N LEU A 263 -0.12 -8.76 16.98
CA LEU A 263 -1.06 -7.67 16.68
C LEU A 263 -1.25 -7.54 15.17
N VAL A 264 -2.40 -7.05 14.75
CA VAL A 264 -2.80 -6.89 13.35
C VAL A 264 -2.68 -5.43 12.95
N ALA A 265 -2.06 -5.15 11.79
CA ALA A 265 -1.92 -3.79 11.28
C ALA A 265 -3.27 -3.07 11.20
N GLY A 266 -3.29 -1.82 11.67
CA GLY A 266 -4.42 -0.91 11.63
C GLY A 266 -5.42 -1.02 12.79
N GLN A 267 -5.37 -2.13 13.53
CA GLN A 267 -6.22 -2.35 14.70
C GLN A 267 -5.71 -1.57 15.92
N VAL A 268 -6.64 -1.15 16.78
CA VAL A 268 -6.31 -0.53 18.06
C VAL A 268 -6.62 -1.46 19.21
N TYR A 269 -5.70 -1.52 20.15
CA TYR A 269 -5.75 -2.44 21.27
C TYR A 269 -5.83 -1.65 22.56
N ARG A 270 -6.63 -2.15 23.51
CA ARG A 270 -6.60 -1.64 24.88
C ARG A 270 -5.17 -1.69 25.40
N PHE A 271 -4.69 -0.60 26.00
CA PHE A 271 -3.33 -0.53 26.51
C PHE A 271 -3.33 0.12 27.89
N VAL A 272 -2.82 -0.60 28.89
CA VAL A 272 -2.75 -0.14 30.28
C VAL A 272 -1.41 -0.50 30.89
N LEU A 273 -0.79 0.46 31.56
CA LEU A 273 0.36 0.25 32.42
C LEU A 273 0.00 0.74 33.81
N ASP A 274 -0.07 -0.18 34.78
CA ASP A 274 -0.18 0.14 36.19
C ASP A 274 1.22 0.12 36.81
N ALA A 275 1.54 1.13 37.62
CA ALA A 275 2.74 1.19 38.42
C ALA A 275 2.38 1.56 39.86
N SER A 276 3.00 0.90 40.83
CA SER A 276 2.80 1.20 42.23
C SER A 276 4.09 1.05 43.00
N LYS A 277 4.26 1.94 43.97
CA LYS A 277 5.38 1.92 44.91
C LYS A 277 4.84 1.63 46.31
N ASN A 278 5.51 0.74 47.01
CA ASN A 278 5.32 0.41 48.41
C ASN A 278 6.68 0.18 49.09
N LYS A 279 7.33 1.28 49.47
CA LYS A 279 8.60 1.33 50.21
C LYS A 279 9.85 0.87 49.47
N GLU A 280 9.79 0.61 48.16
CA GLU A 280 11.00 0.40 47.37
C GLU A 280 11.91 1.65 47.44
N PRO A 281 13.25 1.51 47.49
CA PRO A 281 14.17 2.60 47.76
C PRO A 281 14.48 3.47 46.53
N LYS A 282 14.21 2.96 45.32
CA LYS A 282 14.38 3.66 44.05
C LYS A 282 13.16 3.42 43.17
N ALA A 283 12.63 4.49 42.60
CA ALA A 283 11.52 4.40 41.66
C ALA A 283 11.98 4.84 40.26
N ARG A 284 12.05 3.87 39.35
CA ARG A 284 12.22 4.09 37.92
C ARG A 284 11.43 3.06 37.13
N LEU A 285 11.05 3.43 35.91
CA LEU A 285 10.23 2.67 34.98
C LEU A 285 10.64 3.06 33.55
N SER A 286 10.82 2.08 32.68
CA SER A 286 10.95 2.28 31.24
C SER A 286 10.21 1.18 30.50
N LEU A 287 9.27 1.57 29.64
CA LEU A 287 8.61 0.66 28.72
C LEU A 287 9.09 0.90 27.29
N GLN A 288 9.60 -0.16 26.67
CA GLN A 288 10.02 -0.19 25.28
C GLN A 288 9.31 -1.33 24.56
N TRP A 289 9.28 -1.27 23.23
CA TRP A 289 8.77 -2.32 22.39
C TRP A 289 9.73 -2.61 21.23
N LYS A 290 9.60 -3.78 20.64
CA LYS A 290 10.22 -4.14 19.38
C LYS A 290 9.09 -4.51 18.41
N PRO A 291 8.76 -3.64 17.45
CA PRO A 291 7.74 -3.96 16.45
C PRO A 291 8.24 -5.06 15.49
N PRO A 292 7.34 -5.68 14.71
CA PRO A 292 7.72 -6.69 13.73
C PRO A 292 8.78 -6.14 12.78
N SER A 293 9.95 -6.78 12.78
CA SER A 293 11.09 -6.35 11.95
C SER A 293 11.60 -4.93 12.25
N GLY A 294 11.37 -4.45 13.47
CA GLY A 294 11.99 -3.24 13.99
C GLY A 294 12.98 -3.54 15.09
N VAL A 295 13.42 -2.48 15.74
CA VAL A 295 14.41 -2.50 16.82
C VAL A 295 13.73 -2.19 18.14
N LEU A 296 14.43 -2.46 19.24
CA LEU A 296 13.90 -2.09 20.55
C LEU A 296 13.93 -0.56 20.70
N GLU A 297 12.76 0.04 20.91
CA GLU A 297 12.60 1.49 21.02
C GLU A 297 11.47 1.87 22.01
N PRO A 298 11.44 3.11 22.52
CA PRO A 298 10.25 3.64 23.18
C PRO A 298 9.04 3.62 22.24
N ILE A 299 7.86 3.31 22.75
CA ILE A 299 6.63 3.33 21.94
C ILE A 299 6.36 4.77 21.49
N PRO A 300 6.27 5.05 20.18
CA PRO A 300 5.98 6.40 19.68
C PRO A 300 4.61 6.90 20.17
N ASP A 301 4.56 8.14 20.64
CA ASP A 301 3.32 8.80 21.08
C ASP A 301 2.24 8.85 19.99
N SER A 302 2.66 8.92 18.72
CA SER A 302 1.81 8.88 17.54
C SER A 302 0.98 7.60 17.42
N LEU A 303 1.39 6.52 18.10
CA LEU A 303 0.71 5.23 18.15
C LEU A 303 -0.13 5.04 19.42
N LEU A 304 -0.15 6.03 20.32
CA LEU A 304 -0.90 5.99 21.57
C LEU A 304 -2.04 7.01 21.54
N SER A 305 -3.22 6.64 22.03
CA SER A 305 -4.36 7.55 22.23
C SER A 305 -4.97 7.34 23.62
N PRO A 306 -5.41 8.41 24.33
CA PRO A 306 -5.99 8.31 25.67
C PRO A 306 -7.40 7.71 25.67
N THR A 307 -7.96 7.42 24.49
CA THR A 307 -9.28 6.79 24.33
C THR A 307 -9.27 5.35 24.79
N TRP A 308 -10.46 4.83 25.12
CA TRP A 308 -10.67 3.43 25.44
C TRP A 308 -11.03 2.63 24.18
N ALA A 309 -10.55 1.39 24.09
CA ALA A 309 -11.02 0.41 23.10
C ALA A 309 -11.42 -0.90 23.78
N PRO A 310 -12.39 -1.63 23.21
CA PRO A 310 -12.70 -2.98 23.65
C PRO A 310 -11.57 -3.95 23.34
N GLN A 311 -11.59 -5.11 24.01
CA GLN A 311 -10.72 -6.22 23.61
C GLN A 311 -11.12 -6.71 22.21
N THR A 312 -10.11 -7.05 21.43
CA THR A 312 -10.24 -7.60 20.08
C THR A 312 -9.86 -9.09 20.10
N LEU A 313 -10.54 -9.93 19.31
CA LEU A 313 -10.10 -11.31 19.07
C LEU A 313 -8.75 -11.28 18.33
N LEU A 314 -7.77 -12.00 18.87
CA LEU A 314 -6.45 -12.17 18.27
C LEU A 314 -6.34 -13.58 17.74
N ILE A 315 -5.94 -13.72 16.48
CA ILE A 315 -5.64 -15.02 15.87
C ILE A 315 -4.13 -15.15 15.80
N GLU A 316 -3.57 -16.09 16.56
CA GLU A 316 -2.15 -16.39 16.54
C GLU A 316 -1.79 -17.48 15.52
N THR A 317 -2.79 -18.21 15.01
CA THR A 317 -2.58 -19.24 13.99
C THR A 317 -1.75 -18.70 12.81
N PRO A 318 -0.61 -19.34 12.50
CA PRO A 318 0.22 -18.93 11.36
C PRO A 318 -0.47 -19.33 10.05
N PHE A 319 -0.54 -18.38 9.12
CA PHE A 319 -0.99 -18.63 7.75
C PHE A 319 0.22 -18.67 6.82
N PRO A 320 0.21 -19.52 5.78
CA PRO A 320 1.22 -19.42 4.72
C PRO A 320 1.07 -18.08 3.98
N PRO A 321 2.12 -17.61 3.27
CA PRO A 321 2.03 -16.44 2.42
C PRO A 321 0.90 -16.57 1.39
N ASP A 322 0.18 -15.47 1.15
CA ASP A 322 -0.85 -15.42 0.13
C ASP A 322 -0.25 -15.38 -1.28
N ASP A 323 -0.99 -15.87 -2.27
CA ASP A 323 -0.63 -15.66 -3.66
C ASP A 323 -0.76 -14.17 -4.03
N ALA A 324 0.19 -13.71 -4.85
CA ALA A 324 0.20 -12.37 -5.40
C ALA A 324 0.00 -12.42 -6.92
N SER A 325 -0.85 -11.54 -7.44
CA SER A 325 -0.91 -11.25 -8.87
C SER A 325 -1.13 -9.76 -9.07
N VAL A 326 -0.82 -9.26 -10.28
CA VAL A 326 -0.82 -7.81 -10.60
C VAL A 326 0.00 -6.93 -9.63
N GLY A 327 0.98 -7.54 -8.94
CA GLY A 327 1.89 -6.88 -8.00
C GLY A 327 1.45 -6.86 -6.53
N TYR A 328 0.29 -7.45 -6.18
CA TYR A 328 -0.28 -7.40 -4.83
C TYR A 328 -0.89 -8.75 -4.41
N GLU A 329 -0.97 -9.01 -3.10
CA GLU A 329 -1.65 -10.18 -2.54
C GLU A 329 -3.14 -10.18 -2.88
N ARG A 330 -3.69 -11.34 -3.28
CA ARG A 330 -5.09 -11.45 -3.72
C ARG A 330 -5.85 -12.66 -3.17
N GLY A 331 -5.19 -13.75 -2.81
CA GLY A 331 -5.92 -14.96 -2.40
C GLY A 331 -6.74 -15.57 -3.55
N THR A 332 -6.16 -15.69 -4.74
CA THR A 332 -6.80 -16.37 -5.88
C THR A 332 -6.60 -17.88 -5.86
N SER A 333 -5.71 -18.38 -5.00
CA SER A 333 -5.42 -19.80 -4.83
C SER A 333 -5.71 -20.27 -3.40
N ILE A 334 -6.02 -21.56 -3.25
CA ILE A 334 -6.11 -22.24 -1.96
C ILE A 334 -5.10 -23.39 -1.97
N SER A 335 -4.03 -23.24 -1.19
CA SER A 335 -3.16 -24.36 -0.86
C SER A 335 -3.75 -25.17 0.30
N ARG A 336 -3.28 -26.42 0.43
CA ARG A 336 -3.63 -27.26 1.57
C ARG A 336 -3.27 -26.59 2.91
N ASP A 337 -2.06 -26.07 3.02
CA ASP A 337 -1.57 -25.40 4.24
C ASP A 337 -2.43 -24.19 4.61
N TRP A 338 -2.89 -23.44 3.60
CA TRP A 338 -3.76 -22.30 3.85
C TRP A 338 -5.12 -22.74 4.39
N PHE A 339 -5.70 -23.81 3.83
CA PHE A 339 -6.96 -24.36 4.30
C PHE A 339 -6.85 -24.96 5.71
N GLU A 340 -5.76 -25.66 6.02
CA GLU A 340 -5.49 -26.17 7.37
C GLU A 340 -5.35 -25.01 8.39
N ALA A 341 -4.64 -23.94 8.03
CA ALA A 341 -4.54 -22.73 8.86
C ALA A 341 -5.91 -22.07 9.09
N LEU A 342 -6.76 -22.01 8.07
CA LEU A 342 -8.12 -21.47 8.20
C LEU A 342 -8.98 -22.26 9.19
N ILE A 343 -8.91 -23.60 9.15
CA ILE A 343 -9.64 -24.46 10.09
C ILE A 343 -9.10 -24.26 11.51
N ALA A 344 -7.77 -24.26 11.67
CA ALA A 344 -7.13 -24.07 12.96
C ALA A 344 -7.50 -22.72 13.59
N SER A 345 -7.51 -21.64 12.81
CA SER A 345 -7.90 -20.32 13.29
C SER A 345 -9.39 -20.25 13.67
N ALA A 346 -10.27 -20.93 12.94
CA ALA A 346 -11.68 -20.99 13.30
C ALA A 346 -11.93 -21.74 14.61
N ILE A 347 -11.17 -22.81 14.87
CA ILE A 347 -11.17 -23.54 16.14
C ILE A 347 -10.62 -22.67 17.27
N GLU A 348 -9.51 -21.95 17.01
CA GLU A 348 -8.92 -20.99 17.95
C GLU A 348 -9.94 -19.95 18.40
N VAL A 349 -10.66 -19.34 17.45
CA VAL A 349 -11.73 -18.36 17.73
C VAL A 349 -12.85 -18.97 18.57
N GLY A 350 -13.34 -20.16 18.21
CA GLY A 350 -14.38 -20.85 18.98
C GLY A 350 -13.95 -21.17 20.41
N ASN A 351 -12.67 -21.52 20.62
CA ASN A 351 -12.11 -21.73 21.96
C ASN A 351 -12.07 -20.43 22.77
N GLN A 352 -11.54 -19.33 22.20
CA GLN A 352 -11.47 -18.03 22.88
C GLN A 352 -12.86 -17.50 23.29
N ILE A 353 -13.87 -17.69 22.44
CA ILE A 353 -15.24 -17.25 22.74
C ILE A 353 -15.84 -18.07 23.88
N THR A 354 -15.61 -19.38 23.89
CA THR A 354 -16.21 -20.29 24.88
C THR A 354 -15.50 -20.31 26.23
N GLU A 355 -14.28 -19.80 26.31
CA GLU A 355 -13.53 -19.64 27.56
C GLU A 355 -14.17 -18.56 28.47
N ASP A 356 -14.68 -17.47 27.90
CA ASP A 356 -15.44 -16.45 28.62
C ASP A 356 -16.63 -15.90 27.80
N PRO A 357 -17.72 -16.67 27.65
CA PRO A 357 -18.86 -16.25 26.82
C PRO A 357 -19.50 -14.93 27.28
N LYS A 358 -19.50 -14.65 28.59
CA LYS A 358 -20.07 -13.41 29.15
C LYS A 358 -19.36 -12.15 28.65
N ARG A 359 -18.09 -12.30 28.24
CA ARG A 359 -17.26 -11.21 27.73
C ARG A 359 -17.58 -10.84 26.28
N TRP A 360 -17.98 -11.83 25.49
CA TRP A 360 -18.15 -11.71 24.04
C TRP A 360 -19.62 -11.62 23.59
N MET A 361 -20.55 -11.76 24.54
CA MET A 361 -21.97 -11.58 24.31
C MET A 361 -22.41 -10.20 24.87
N PRO A 362 -23.11 -9.37 24.09
CA PRO A 362 -23.53 -8.04 24.52
C PRO A 362 -24.48 -8.13 25.72
N LYS A 363 -24.46 -7.12 26.59
CA LYS A 363 -25.23 -7.09 27.85
C LYS A 363 -26.75 -7.24 27.67
N GLN A 364 -27.28 -6.99 26.46
CA GLN A 364 -28.71 -7.20 26.17
C GLN A 364 -29.07 -8.67 25.83
N ALA A 365 -28.10 -9.58 25.70
CA ALA A 365 -28.25 -11.02 25.45
C ALA A 365 -27.70 -11.87 26.63
N ASN A 366 -28.01 -11.43 27.85
CA ASN A 366 -27.16 -11.52 29.03
C ASN A 366 -27.03 -12.88 29.75
N ASP A 367 -27.34 -14.00 29.11
CA ASP A 367 -27.16 -15.32 29.74
C ASP A 367 -26.53 -16.34 28.78
N PRO A 368 -25.22 -16.61 28.89
CA PRO A 368 -24.55 -17.62 28.06
C PRO A 368 -24.95 -19.06 28.41
N THR A 369 -25.74 -19.26 29.47
CA THR A 369 -26.33 -20.55 29.82
C THR A 369 -27.73 -20.73 29.21
N ASN A 370 -28.33 -19.64 28.71
CA ASN A 370 -29.62 -19.67 28.03
C ASN A 370 -29.42 -19.91 26.53
N LEU A 371 -29.90 -21.05 26.05
CA LEU A 371 -29.72 -21.46 24.66
C LEU A 371 -30.29 -20.46 23.64
N GLU A 372 -31.46 -19.87 23.90
CA GLU A 372 -32.09 -18.92 22.97
C GLU A 372 -31.31 -17.61 22.88
N HIS A 373 -30.74 -17.14 24.00
CA HIS A 373 -29.84 -15.97 23.98
C HIS A 373 -28.57 -16.26 23.19
N VAL A 374 -27.99 -17.46 23.34
CA VAL A 374 -26.82 -17.89 22.58
C VAL A 374 -27.13 -18.00 21.09
N LYS A 375 -28.26 -18.60 20.71
CA LYS A 375 -28.69 -18.69 19.30
C LYS A 375 -28.88 -17.31 18.69
N LYS A 376 -29.49 -16.36 19.42
CA LYS A 376 -29.64 -14.97 18.94
C LYS A 376 -28.30 -14.27 18.72
N TRP A 377 -27.33 -14.47 19.62
CA TRP A 377 -25.97 -13.96 19.42
C TRP A 377 -25.27 -14.64 18.23
N CYS A 378 -25.40 -15.96 18.10
CA CYS A 378 -24.88 -16.70 16.94
C CYS A 378 -25.48 -16.19 15.63
N ALA A 379 -26.77 -15.85 15.59
CA ALA A 379 -27.40 -15.25 14.42
C ALA A 379 -26.81 -13.88 14.07
N LEU A 380 -26.48 -13.05 15.08
CA LEU A 380 -25.78 -11.77 14.85
C LEU A 380 -24.36 -12.00 14.30
N TRP A 381 -23.63 -12.96 14.87
CA TRP A 381 -22.30 -13.39 14.40
C TRP A 381 -22.33 -13.83 12.94
N VAL A 382 -23.25 -14.74 12.59
CA VAL A 382 -23.37 -15.24 11.22
C VAL A 382 -23.80 -14.10 10.29
N SER A 383 -24.79 -13.27 10.67
CA SER A 383 -25.26 -12.13 9.85
C SER A 383 -24.13 -11.16 9.50
N ALA A 384 -23.34 -10.76 10.51
CA ALA A 384 -22.19 -9.88 10.30
C ALA A 384 -21.10 -10.53 9.45
N ALA A 385 -20.82 -11.83 9.65
CA ALA A 385 -19.85 -12.57 8.86
C ALA A 385 -20.29 -12.72 7.38
N LEU A 386 -21.57 -12.98 7.14
CA LEU A 386 -22.14 -13.08 5.80
C LEU A 386 -22.37 -11.70 5.15
N ARG A 387 -22.27 -10.62 5.93
CA ARG A 387 -22.42 -9.22 5.51
C ARG A 387 -23.83 -8.90 4.99
N ARG A 388 -24.83 -9.66 5.44
CA ARG A 388 -26.23 -9.55 5.04
C ARG A 388 -27.15 -10.18 6.09
N PRO A 389 -28.46 -9.82 6.11
CA PRO A 389 -29.44 -10.52 6.92
C PRO A 389 -29.48 -12.02 6.61
N LEU A 390 -29.77 -12.83 7.64
CA LEU A 390 -29.92 -14.28 7.47
C LEU A 390 -31.28 -14.61 6.87
N THR A 391 -31.27 -15.50 5.89
CA THR A 391 -32.48 -16.19 5.45
C THR A 391 -32.86 -17.28 6.47
N PRO A 392 -34.09 -17.83 6.40
CA PRO A 392 -34.46 -18.99 7.21
C PRO A 392 -33.49 -20.17 7.02
N ASP A 393 -33.04 -20.41 5.79
CA ASP A 393 -32.09 -21.47 5.46
C ASP A 393 -30.69 -21.21 6.05
N ASP A 394 -30.22 -19.95 6.02
CA ASP A 394 -28.96 -19.59 6.68
C ASP A 394 -29.05 -19.82 8.19
N THR A 395 -30.17 -19.41 8.81
CA THR A 395 -30.40 -19.57 10.25
C THR A 395 -30.40 -21.05 10.63
N GLN A 396 -31.09 -21.88 9.85
CA GLN A 396 -31.10 -23.32 10.06
C GLN A 396 -29.69 -23.93 9.90
N ARG A 397 -29.00 -23.59 8.81
CA ARG A 397 -27.70 -24.17 8.44
C ARG A 397 -26.57 -23.79 9.38
N PHE A 398 -26.47 -22.51 9.74
CA PHE A 398 -25.32 -21.97 10.49
C PHE A 398 -25.58 -21.85 12.00
N VAL A 399 -26.84 -21.85 12.45
CA VAL A 399 -27.17 -21.67 13.86
C VAL A 399 -27.91 -22.89 14.40
N GLU A 400 -29.17 -23.12 14.00
CA GLU A 400 -30.05 -24.10 14.65
C GLU A 400 -29.46 -25.52 14.65
N ALA A 401 -28.99 -26.00 13.49
CA ALA A 401 -28.47 -27.36 13.32
C ALA A 401 -27.25 -27.69 14.20
N HIS A 402 -26.60 -26.69 14.81
CA HIS A 402 -25.44 -26.88 15.67
C HIS A 402 -25.76 -26.99 17.15
N PHE A 403 -27.02 -26.78 17.52
CA PHE A 403 -27.54 -26.94 18.88
C PHE A 403 -28.54 -28.11 19.00
N ASP A 404 -28.76 -28.88 17.94
CA ASP A 404 -29.58 -30.09 17.96
C ASP A 404 -28.87 -31.25 18.70
N GLY A 405 -29.64 -32.08 19.41
CA GLY A 405 -29.16 -33.27 20.14
C GLY A 405 -28.55 -32.98 21.53
N GLU A 406 -27.64 -33.85 21.99
CA GLU A 406 -26.99 -33.75 23.32
C GLU A 406 -25.72 -32.86 23.33
N SER A 407 -25.51 -32.01 22.31
CA SER A 407 -24.33 -31.13 22.26
C SER A 407 -24.42 -30.04 23.33
N SER A 408 -23.35 -29.84 24.10
CA SER A 408 -23.29 -28.68 25.02
C SER A 408 -23.32 -27.36 24.26
N ILE A 409 -23.81 -26.28 24.90
CA ILE A 409 -23.84 -24.92 24.35
C ILE A 409 -22.46 -24.50 23.83
N ALA A 410 -21.39 -24.79 24.58
CA ALA A 410 -20.02 -24.47 24.17
C ALA A 410 -19.61 -25.19 22.89
N VAL A 411 -19.97 -26.47 22.74
CA VAL A 411 -19.70 -27.22 21.50
C VAL A 411 -20.51 -26.64 20.33
N GLY A 412 -21.76 -26.24 20.56
CA GLY A 412 -22.58 -25.55 19.56
C GLY A 412 -21.94 -24.26 19.07
N ILE A 413 -21.50 -23.38 19.98
CA ILE A 413 -20.78 -22.13 19.63
C ILE A 413 -19.53 -22.42 18.78
N LYS A 414 -18.70 -23.39 19.19
CA LYS A 414 -17.50 -23.77 18.43
C LYS A 414 -17.84 -24.23 17.00
N LYS A 415 -18.92 -25.01 16.84
CA LYS A 415 -19.41 -25.45 15.51
C LYS A 415 -19.91 -24.27 14.69
N VAL A 416 -20.68 -23.34 15.27
CA VAL A 416 -21.10 -22.10 14.59
C VAL A 416 -19.88 -21.31 14.11
N CYS A 417 -18.89 -21.06 14.97
CA CYS A 417 -17.67 -20.34 14.58
C CYS A 417 -16.93 -21.03 13.45
N LEU A 418 -16.72 -22.35 13.55
CA LEU A 418 -16.08 -23.16 12.53
C LEU A 418 -16.80 -23.02 11.19
N MET A 419 -18.10 -23.35 11.15
CA MET A 419 -18.89 -23.34 9.92
C MET A 419 -19.00 -21.95 9.30
N THR A 420 -19.11 -20.90 10.13
CA THR A 420 -19.13 -19.52 9.66
C THR A 420 -17.79 -19.14 9.03
N LEU A 421 -16.68 -19.31 9.75
CA LEU A 421 -15.39 -18.80 9.32
C LEU A 421 -14.77 -19.61 8.17
N THR A 422 -15.15 -20.87 7.99
CA THR A 422 -14.69 -21.68 6.85
C THR A 422 -15.62 -21.61 5.63
N SER A 423 -16.73 -20.87 5.72
CA SER A 423 -17.74 -20.81 4.65
C SER A 423 -17.26 -20.01 3.43
N PRO A 424 -17.69 -20.39 2.21
CA PRO A 424 -17.50 -19.56 1.02
C PRO A 424 -18.08 -18.14 1.17
N GLU A 425 -19.23 -18.01 1.83
CA GLU A 425 -19.91 -16.74 2.06
C GLU A 425 -19.07 -15.77 2.92
N PHE A 426 -18.32 -16.28 3.90
CA PHE A 426 -17.38 -15.47 4.67
C PHE A 426 -16.09 -15.17 3.89
N GLN A 427 -15.52 -16.21 3.25
CA GLN A 427 -14.22 -16.15 2.60
C GLN A 427 -14.21 -15.33 1.31
N TYR A 428 -15.30 -15.30 0.55
CA TYR A 428 -15.37 -14.65 -0.75
C TYR A 428 -16.40 -13.50 -0.73
N PRO A 429 -15.95 -12.25 -0.55
CA PRO A 429 -16.84 -11.10 -0.58
C PRO A 429 -17.61 -11.03 -1.90
N GLY A 430 -18.94 -10.94 -1.79
CA GLY A 430 -19.83 -10.91 -2.94
C GLY A 430 -20.27 -12.28 -3.49
N PHE A 431 -19.92 -13.38 -2.82
CA PHE A 431 -20.33 -14.74 -3.21
C PHE A 431 -21.85 -14.95 -3.20
N SER A 432 -22.54 -14.39 -2.20
CA SER A 432 -24.01 -14.48 -2.05
C SER A 432 -24.62 -13.12 -1.75
N GLY A 433 -25.95 -13.04 -1.77
CA GLY A 433 -26.70 -11.82 -1.47
C GLY A 433 -27.23 -11.08 -2.69
N SER A 434 -27.98 -10.01 -2.43
CA SER A 434 -28.45 -9.04 -3.43
C SER A 434 -27.28 -8.24 -4.02
N GLU A 435 -27.50 -7.51 -5.11
CA GLU A 435 -26.43 -6.69 -5.71
C GLU A 435 -25.93 -5.59 -4.77
N ASP A 436 -26.85 -4.98 -4.01
CA ASP A 436 -26.57 -3.98 -2.99
C ASP A 436 -25.71 -4.54 -1.84
N GLU A 437 -26.03 -5.74 -1.36
CA GLU A 437 -25.22 -6.46 -0.35
C GLU A 437 -23.81 -6.75 -0.88
N LYS A 438 -23.70 -7.20 -2.14
CA LYS A 438 -22.41 -7.43 -2.80
C LYS A 438 -21.63 -6.14 -3.00
N ASN A 439 -22.29 -5.03 -3.31
CA ASN A 439 -21.67 -3.70 -3.45
C ASN A 439 -21.05 -3.25 -2.13
N ILE A 440 -21.82 -3.32 -1.04
CA ILE A 440 -21.37 -2.95 0.30
C ILE A 440 -20.23 -3.85 0.77
N ALA A 441 -20.30 -5.16 0.52
CA ALA A 441 -19.21 -6.09 0.83
C ALA A 441 -17.92 -5.77 0.04
N ARG A 442 -18.04 -5.45 -1.27
CA ARG A 442 -16.91 -5.03 -2.11
C ARG A 442 -16.27 -3.72 -1.62
N LEU A 443 -17.08 -2.72 -1.29
CA LEU A 443 -16.61 -1.44 -0.77
C LEU A 443 -15.87 -1.62 0.56
N ALA A 444 -16.44 -2.38 1.49
CA ALA A 444 -15.83 -2.63 2.80
C ALA A 444 -14.47 -3.32 2.67
N LEU A 445 -14.37 -4.36 1.82
CA LEU A 445 -13.10 -5.00 1.57
C LEU A 445 -12.12 -4.04 0.90
N ALA A 446 -12.55 -3.31 -0.14
CA ALA A 446 -11.65 -2.44 -0.88
C ALA A 446 -11.09 -1.30 -0.01
N LEU A 447 -11.94 -0.63 0.78
CA LEU A 447 -11.55 0.60 1.49
C LEU A 447 -11.12 0.37 2.95
N TRP A 448 -11.58 -0.71 3.59
CA TRP A 448 -11.29 -1.01 5.00
C TRP A 448 -10.57 -2.35 5.20
N ASP A 449 -10.38 -3.16 4.16
CA ASP A 449 -9.78 -4.50 4.25
C ASP A 449 -10.48 -5.41 5.27
N SER A 450 -11.78 -5.19 5.46
CA SER A 450 -12.57 -5.84 6.53
C SER A 450 -14.07 -5.80 6.25
N LEU A 451 -14.88 -6.09 7.26
CA LEU A 451 -16.34 -6.16 7.19
C LEU A 451 -17.00 -4.76 7.12
N PRO A 452 -18.17 -4.63 6.44
CA PRO A 452 -19.02 -3.46 6.58
C PRO A 452 -19.56 -3.37 8.01
N ASP A 453 -19.84 -2.15 8.48
CA ASP A 453 -20.47 -1.97 9.78
C ASP A 453 -21.99 -2.26 9.72
N PRO A 454 -22.67 -2.41 10.88
CA PRO A 454 -24.09 -2.79 10.90
C PRO A 454 -25.00 -1.83 10.15
N TRP A 455 -24.69 -0.53 10.15
CA TRP A 455 -25.46 0.47 9.42
C TRP A 455 -25.37 0.25 7.90
N MET A 456 -24.18 -0.07 7.38
CA MET A 456 -24.01 -0.39 5.96
C MET A 456 -24.74 -1.69 5.57
N ILE A 457 -24.72 -2.72 6.44
CA ILE A 457 -25.45 -3.97 6.20
C ILE A 457 -26.97 -3.71 6.15
N GLU A 458 -27.50 -2.91 7.07
CA GLU A 458 -28.93 -2.57 7.10
C GLU A 458 -29.35 -1.75 5.87
N LEU A 459 -28.51 -0.81 5.43
CA LEU A 459 -28.76 -0.01 4.23
C LEU A 459 -28.82 -0.90 2.97
N ALA A 460 -27.89 -1.85 2.86
CA ALA A 460 -27.85 -2.80 1.75
C ALA A 460 -29.10 -3.70 1.71
N ALA A 461 -29.53 -4.18 2.89
CA ALA A 461 -30.71 -5.00 3.05
C ALA A 461 -31.99 -4.27 2.59
N LYS A 462 -32.05 -2.95 2.77
CA LYS A 462 -33.17 -2.10 2.31
C LYS A 462 -33.09 -1.73 0.82
N GLN A 463 -32.04 -2.15 0.11
CA GLN A 463 -31.77 -1.79 -1.29
C GLN A 463 -31.61 -0.27 -1.50
N GLU A 464 -31.05 0.41 -0.50
CA GLU A 464 -30.84 1.86 -0.49
C GLU A 464 -29.43 2.25 -0.98
N CYS A 465 -28.70 1.36 -1.67
CA CYS A 465 -27.34 1.59 -2.14
C CYS A 465 -27.10 1.13 -3.59
N HIS A 466 -28.15 1.20 -4.41
CA HIS A 466 -28.11 0.76 -5.80
C HIS A 466 -27.47 1.79 -6.74
N HIS A 467 -27.72 3.07 -6.47
CA HIS A 467 -27.34 4.16 -7.38
C HIS A 467 -26.11 4.93 -6.90
N PRO A 468 -25.32 5.52 -7.83
CA PRO A 468 -24.14 6.32 -7.48
C PRO A 468 -24.40 7.41 -6.44
N ASP A 469 -25.53 8.11 -6.51
CA ASP A 469 -25.88 9.19 -5.58
C ASP A 469 -26.13 8.70 -4.15
N GLN A 470 -26.56 7.44 -3.99
CA GLN A 470 -26.71 6.78 -2.69
C GLN A 470 -25.39 6.24 -2.15
N LEU A 471 -24.51 5.77 -3.04
CA LEU A 471 -23.20 5.20 -2.69
C LEU A 471 -22.19 6.29 -2.28
N ARG A 472 -22.24 7.49 -2.89
CA ARG A 472 -21.29 8.58 -2.64
C ARG A 472 -21.14 8.94 -1.16
N PRO A 473 -22.22 9.19 -0.39
CA PRO A 473 -22.11 9.49 1.05
C PRO A 473 -21.52 8.34 1.87
N ILE A 474 -21.81 7.09 1.51
CA ILE A 474 -21.25 5.90 2.16
C ILE A 474 -19.73 5.89 1.95
N ILE A 475 -19.29 6.01 0.69
CA ILE A 475 -17.88 5.99 0.32
C ILE A 475 -17.13 7.17 0.97
N ASP A 476 -17.72 8.36 0.97
CA ASP A 476 -17.15 9.56 1.60
C ASP A 476 -16.93 9.37 3.12
N ARG A 477 -17.86 8.70 3.80
CA ARG A 477 -17.67 8.29 5.20
C ARG A 477 -16.49 7.32 5.34
N MET A 478 -16.41 6.33 4.45
CA MET A 478 -15.38 5.29 4.53
C MET A 478 -13.97 5.81 4.29
N ILE A 479 -13.77 6.70 3.31
CA ILE A 479 -12.45 7.28 3.01
C ILE A 479 -12.00 8.30 4.06
N ARG A 480 -12.88 8.73 4.97
CA ARG A 480 -12.55 9.54 6.16
C ARG A 480 -12.27 8.70 7.40
N ASP A 481 -12.47 7.39 7.32
CA ASP A 481 -12.17 6.47 8.42
C ASP A 481 -10.66 6.22 8.52
N ARG A 482 -10.16 6.10 9.74
CA ARG A 482 -8.75 5.77 10.03
C ARG A 482 -8.26 4.51 9.33
N ARG A 483 -9.15 3.52 9.12
CA ARG A 483 -8.81 2.25 8.44
C ARG A 483 -8.39 2.51 7.00
N PHE A 484 -9.06 3.44 6.32
CA PHE A 484 -8.67 3.87 4.98
C PHE A 484 -7.32 4.60 5.01
N GLU A 485 -7.10 5.53 5.94
CA GLU A 485 -5.82 6.26 6.08
C GLU A 485 -4.63 5.32 6.29
N GLN A 486 -4.78 4.30 7.12
CA GLN A 486 -3.77 3.28 7.36
C GLN A 486 -3.52 2.41 6.12
N THR A 487 -4.60 2.02 5.44
CA THR A 487 -4.52 1.22 4.22
C THR A 487 -3.81 1.99 3.10
N LEU A 488 -4.07 3.29 2.99
CA LEU A 488 -3.41 4.19 2.04
C LEU A 488 -1.93 4.43 2.41
N THR A 489 -1.62 4.57 3.70
CA THR A 489 -0.22 4.67 4.16
C THR A 489 0.57 3.39 3.82
N ARG A 490 -0.04 2.21 4.01
CA ARG A 490 0.55 0.93 3.60
C ARG A 490 0.71 0.84 2.09
N PHE A 491 -0.28 1.28 1.31
CA PHE A 491 -0.14 1.38 -0.14
C PHE A 491 1.10 2.17 -0.52
N TYR A 492 1.35 3.33 0.10
CA TYR A 492 2.54 4.12 -0.21
C TYR A 492 3.84 3.38 0.14
N LEU A 493 3.89 2.67 1.27
CA LEU A 493 5.05 1.83 1.61
C LEU A 493 5.26 0.69 0.60
N GLU A 494 4.19 0.04 0.13
CA GLU A 494 4.25 -1.02 -0.89
C GLU A 494 4.63 -0.48 -2.27
N TRP A 495 4.08 0.67 -2.65
CA TRP A 495 4.42 1.40 -3.86
C TRP A 495 5.92 1.74 -3.89
N LEU A 496 6.47 2.17 -2.74
CA LEU A 496 7.91 2.40 -2.58
C LEU A 496 8.74 1.10 -2.48
N GLY A 497 8.12 -0.07 -2.42
CA GLY A 497 8.80 -1.36 -2.28
C GLY A 497 9.35 -1.64 -0.87
N LEU A 498 8.92 -0.89 0.14
CA LEU A 498 9.50 -0.89 1.49
C LEU A 498 8.78 -1.78 2.51
N HIS A 499 7.71 -2.48 2.11
CA HIS A 499 6.90 -3.34 2.99
C HIS A 499 7.69 -4.46 3.69
N SER A 500 8.81 -4.90 3.11
CA SER A 500 9.70 -5.95 3.66
C SER A 500 11.01 -5.40 4.26
N ALA A 501 11.13 -4.09 4.50
CA ALA A 501 12.36 -3.46 4.99
C ALA A 501 12.63 -3.78 6.48
N LYS A 502 13.13 -4.98 6.72
CA LYS A 502 13.44 -5.48 8.08
C LYS A 502 14.67 -4.76 8.64
N ASP A 503 15.84 -4.97 8.04
CA ASP A 503 17.09 -4.35 8.52
C ASP A 503 17.97 -3.86 7.36
N LEU A 504 18.47 -2.63 7.45
CA LEU A 504 19.43 -2.08 6.50
C LEU A 504 20.84 -2.31 7.05
N THR A 505 21.51 -3.35 6.55
CA THR A 505 22.91 -3.61 6.95
C THR A 505 23.85 -2.68 6.20
N LYS A 506 24.71 -1.96 6.93
CA LYS A 506 25.73 -1.07 6.39
C LYS A 506 27.10 -1.36 7.00
N THR A 507 28.15 -1.05 6.24
CA THR A 507 29.55 -1.24 6.64
C THR A 507 29.87 -0.33 7.83
N LYS A 508 29.97 -0.89 9.05
CA LYS A 508 30.05 -0.15 10.32
C LYS A 508 31.26 0.77 10.44
N ASP A 509 32.39 0.37 9.88
CA ASP A 509 33.63 1.13 9.82
C ASP A 509 33.53 2.37 8.91
N ARG A 510 32.61 2.37 7.94
CA ARG A 510 32.31 3.53 7.07
C ARG A 510 31.14 4.38 7.54
N PHE A 511 30.16 3.75 8.20
CA PHE A 511 28.88 4.35 8.57
C PHE A 511 28.50 4.06 10.02
N ASP A 512 29.38 4.43 10.95
CA ASP A 512 29.23 4.22 12.40
C ASP A 512 27.94 4.82 12.98
N ALA A 513 27.53 6.00 12.48
CA ALA A 513 26.32 6.68 12.88
C ALA A 513 25.02 5.97 12.45
N PHE A 514 25.08 5.04 11.48
CA PHE A 514 23.91 4.35 10.92
C PHE A 514 23.53 3.11 11.74
N ASP A 515 23.31 3.32 13.04
CA ASP A 515 22.88 2.28 13.97
C ASP A 515 21.38 1.93 13.82
N GLU A 516 20.97 0.87 14.51
CA GLU A 516 19.57 0.41 14.57
C GLU A 516 18.58 1.50 14.99
N SER A 517 18.98 2.39 15.90
CA SER A 517 18.13 3.48 16.37
C SER A 517 17.96 4.57 15.30
N LEU A 518 19.01 4.92 14.55
CA LEU A 518 18.92 5.86 13.43
C LEU A 518 18.01 5.31 12.33
N GLN A 519 18.09 4.01 12.05
CA GLN A 519 17.21 3.34 11.10
C GLN A 519 15.74 3.39 11.55
N SER A 520 15.48 3.25 12.85
CA SER A 520 14.13 3.41 13.38
C SER A 520 13.60 4.84 13.21
N ASP A 521 14.42 5.85 13.56
CA ASP A 521 14.05 7.25 13.38
C ASP A 521 13.79 7.60 11.91
N LEU A 522 14.59 7.06 10.99
CA LEU A 522 14.39 7.22 9.55
C LEU A 522 13.07 6.60 9.07
N ARG A 523 12.72 5.42 9.59
CA ARG A 523 11.45 4.76 9.28
C ARG A 523 10.27 5.60 9.81
N GLN A 524 10.37 6.12 11.03
CA GLN A 524 9.37 7.01 11.62
C GLN A 524 9.24 8.31 10.83
N SER A 525 10.34 8.91 10.38
CA SER A 525 10.34 10.09 9.51
C SER A 525 9.53 9.84 8.23
N LEU A 526 9.82 8.73 7.53
CA LEU A 526 9.12 8.39 6.30
C LEU A 526 7.64 8.12 6.57
N GLN A 527 7.32 7.35 7.61
CA GLN A 527 5.93 7.03 7.96
C GLN A 527 5.11 8.28 8.28
N ARG A 528 5.68 9.26 9.00
CA ARG A 528 5.02 10.55 9.26
C ARG A 528 4.73 11.30 7.96
N MET A 529 5.72 11.36 7.06
CA MET A 529 5.52 11.98 5.75
C MET A 529 4.40 11.29 4.96
N LEU A 530 4.42 9.95 4.84
CA LEU A 530 3.39 9.20 4.13
C LEU A 530 2.00 9.34 4.77
N SER A 531 1.95 9.39 6.11
CA SER A 531 0.72 9.58 6.86
C SER A 531 0.09 10.95 6.60
N ASP A 532 0.87 12.02 6.40
CA ASP A 532 0.34 13.35 6.05
C ASP A 532 -0.42 13.29 4.72
N TYR A 533 0.16 12.63 3.69
CA TYR A 533 -0.48 12.47 2.38
C TYR A 533 -1.68 11.50 2.39
N ALA A 534 -1.78 10.61 3.38
CA ALA A 534 -2.93 9.72 3.54
C ALA A 534 -4.08 10.38 4.32
N LYS A 535 -3.74 11.14 5.36
CA LYS A 535 -4.69 11.82 6.24
C LYS A 535 -5.29 13.05 5.59
N ASP A 536 -4.48 13.86 4.94
CA ASP A 536 -4.94 15.12 4.36
C ASP A 536 -5.39 14.92 2.91
N ASP A 537 -6.40 15.69 2.49
CA ASP A 537 -6.84 15.71 1.10
C ASP A 537 -5.93 16.63 0.25
N VAL A 538 -4.68 16.20 0.09
CA VAL A 538 -3.58 16.95 -0.54
C VAL A 538 -3.20 16.39 -1.91
N ASP A 539 -2.47 17.19 -2.69
CA ASP A 539 -1.92 16.81 -4.00
C ASP A 539 -0.86 15.71 -3.84
N ILE A 540 -1.15 14.51 -4.36
CA ILE A 540 -0.26 13.34 -4.24
C ILE A 540 1.09 13.55 -4.92
N ARG A 541 1.20 14.45 -5.91
CA ARG A 541 2.46 14.72 -6.60
C ARG A 541 3.52 15.28 -5.66
N GLY A 542 3.10 15.89 -4.55
CA GLY A 542 3.98 16.32 -3.47
C GLY A 542 4.83 15.18 -2.89
N LEU A 543 4.39 13.92 -2.98
CA LEU A 543 5.24 12.78 -2.63
C LEU A 543 6.53 12.75 -3.46
N LEU A 544 6.52 13.24 -4.70
CA LEU A 544 7.67 13.18 -5.63
C LEU A 544 8.52 14.46 -5.63
N ASN A 545 8.00 15.59 -5.16
CA ASN A 545 8.68 16.88 -5.27
C ASN A 545 8.54 17.82 -4.06
N SER A 546 8.06 17.32 -2.90
CA SER A 546 8.08 18.06 -1.64
C SER A 546 9.49 18.47 -1.26
N ASP A 547 9.62 19.67 -0.70
CA ASP A 547 10.86 20.24 -0.19
C ASP A 547 11.08 19.98 1.29
N ALA A 548 10.18 19.28 1.97
CA ALA A 548 10.28 19.05 3.41
C ALA A 548 10.19 17.56 3.77
N ILE A 549 10.97 17.19 4.79
CA ILE A 549 10.95 15.87 5.45
C ILE A 549 10.88 16.06 6.97
N TYR A 550 10.54 15.00 7.70
CA TYR A 550 10.57 15.02 9.16
C TYR A 550 11.98 14.71 9.68
N LEU A 551 12.51 15.55 10.58
CA LEU A 551 13.79 15.28 11.25
C LEU A 551 13.61 15.49 12.74
N ASN A 552 14.26 14.64 13.54
CA ASN A 552 14.50 14.89 14.96
C ASN A 552 15.97 15.32 15.15
N GLY A 553 16.39 15.58 16.39
CA GLY A 553 17.77 15.97 16.68
C GLY A 553 18.83 14.97 16.20
N LYS A 554 18.58 13.68 16.38
CA LYS A 554 19.49 12.60 15.96
C LYS A 554 19.66 12.58 14.42
N LEU A 555 18.56 12.54 13.67
CA LEU A 555 18.59 12.59 12.22
C LEU A 555 19.23 13.89 11.71
N SER A 556 18.97 15.01 12.37
CA SER A 556 19.50 16.30 11.94
C SER A 556 21.02 16.38 12.04
N SER A 557 21.62 15.69 13.01
CA SER A 557 23.08 15.59 13.16
C SER A 557 23.76 14.85 12.00
N VAL A 558 23.05 13.92 11.35
CA VAL A 558 23.60 13.07 10.27
C VAL A 558 23.26 13.63 8.88
N PHE A 559 22.03 14.10 8.69
CA PHE A 559 21.49 14.50 7.39
C PHE A 559 21.40 16.02 7.19
N GLY A 560 21.70 16.81 8.23
CA GLY A 560 21.53 18.27 8.26
C GLY A 560 20.15 18.70 8.77
N GLY A 561 19.87 20.00 8.79
CA GLY A 561 18.57 20.55 9.21
C GLY A 561 18.62 21.45 10.45
N GLY A 562 19.74 21.45 11.18
CA GLY A 562 20.00 22.43 12.25
C GLY A 562 19.14 22.29 13.50
N LEU A 563 18.58 21.10 13.78
CA LEU A 563 17.80 20.87 15.00
C LEU A 563 18.72 20.57 16.20
N PRO A 564 18.37 21.01 17.42
CA PRO A 564 19.04 20.59 18.66
C PRO A 564 19.01 19.05 18.85
N PRO A 565 20.00 18.44 19.53
CA PRO A 565 20.11 16.98 19.68
C PRO A 565 18.88 16.29 20.30
N ASP A 566 18.15 16.99 21.17
CA ASP A 566 16.97 16.52 21.90
C ASP A 566 15.64 16.92 21.24
N ALA A 567 15.70 17.59 20.07
CA ALA A 567 14.51 18.05 19.37
C ALA A 567 13.61 16.87 18.95
N PRO A 568 12.28 16.98 19.16
CA PRO A 568 11.33 16.01 18.62
C PRO A 568 11.29 16.09 17.09
N PHE A 569 10.57 15.17 16.45
CA PHE A 569 10.33 15.26 15.00
C PHE A 569 9.66 16.58 14.63
N GLN A 570 10.27 17.30 13.70
CA GLN A 570 9.77 18.54 13.10
C GLN A 570 9.87 18.44 11.59
N LYS A 571 8.95 19.09 10.88
CA LYS A 571 9.01 19.21 9.42
C LYS A 571 10.08 20.25 9.07
N VAL A 572 11.14 19.83 8.39
CA VAL A 572 12.30 20.65 8.04
C VAL A 572 12.40 20.78 6.53
N ALA A 573 12.55 22.02 6.06
CA ALA A 573 12.80 22.30 4.66
C ALA A 573 14.23 21.87 4.26
N MET A 574 14.33 21.16 3.15
CA MET A 574 15.56 20.68 2.55
C MET A 574 16.08 21.68 1.51
N PRO A 575 17.40 21.76 1.30
CA PRO A 575 17.96 22.54 0.19
C PRO A 575 17.32 22.15 -1.15
N THR A 576 17.06 23.11 -2.03
CA THR A 576 16.29 22.93 -3.27
C THR A 576 16.80 21.78 -4.15
N GLU A 577 18.11 21.60 -4.27
CA GLU A 577 18.71 20.51 -5.07
C GLU A 577 18.44 19.10 -4.52
N ARG A 578 18.03 19.01 -3.24
CA ARG A 578 17.71 17.78 -2.51
C ARG A 578 16.21 17.55 -2.34
N ALA A 579 15.36 18.44 -2.85
CA ALA A 579 13.93 18.50 -2.56
C ALA A 579 13.08 17.63 -3.51
N ALA A 580 13.30 16.32 -3.53
CA ALA A 580 12.54 15.37 -4.38
C ALA A 580 11.56 14.50 -3.57
N GLY A 581 10.94 15.08 -2.53
CA GLY A 581 9.99 14.40 -1.65
C GLY A 581 10.51 13.07 -1.10
N VAL A 582 9.69 12.01 -1.22
CA VAL A 582 10.03 10.66 -0.79
C VAL A 582 11.19 10.08 -1.60
N LEU A 583 11.38 10.53 -2.85
CA LEU A 583 12.46 10.02 -3.69
C LEU A 583 13.82 10.38 -3.09
N SER A 584 13.97 11.60 -2.55
CA SER A 584 15.20 12.04 -1.86
C SER A 584 15.27 11.66 -0.38
N HIS A 585 14.24 11.01 0.18
CA HIS A 585 14.20 10.70 1.60
C HIS A 585 15.34 9.72 1.99
N PRO A 586 16.13 9.98 3.05
CA PRO A 586 17.33 9.18 3.34
C PRO A 586 17.04 7.68 3.52
N PHE A 587 15.90 7.32 4.13
CA PHE A 587 15.48 5.91 4.25
C PHE A 587 15.29 5.22 2.88
N VAL A 588 14.65 5.89 1.93
CA VAL A 588 14.42 5.37 0.57
C VAL A 588 15.76 5.21 -0.15
N GLN A 589 16.61 6.24 -0.05
CA GLN A 589 17.93 6.23 -0.67
C GLN A 589 18.88 5.18 -0.09
N ALA A 590 18.79 4.91 1.21
CA ALA A 590 19.56 3.88 1.90
C ALA A 590 19.06 2.45 1.58
N TYR A 591 17.73 2.28 1.42
CA TYR A 591 17.12 1.00 1.06
C TYR A 591 17.55 0.53 -0.32
N TYR A 592 17.59 1.44 -1.30
CA TYR A 592 18.03 1.16 -2.66
C TYR A 592 19.55 1.35 -2.87
N ALA A 593 20.36 1.14 -1.83
CA ALA A 593 21.83 1.20 -1.90
C ALA A 593 22.46 -0.12 -1.43
N TYR A 594 23.74 -0.34 -1.75
CA TYR A 594 24.50 -1.46 -1.20
C TYR A 594 24.88 -1.18 0.27
N HIS A 595 25.55 -2.13 0.91
CA HIS A 595 25.94 -1.98 2.32
C HIS A 595 27.07 -0.95 2.51
N ASP A 596 27.91 -0.75 1.50
CA ASP A 596 29.12 0.09 1.51
C ASP A 596 29.07 1.26 0.52
N SER A 597 28.30 1.15 -0.56
CA SER A 597 28.19 2.17 -1.61
C SER A 597 26.75 2.52 -1.98
N GLY A 598 26.57 3.62 -2.72
CA GLY A 598 25.31 3.90 -3.43
C GLY A 598 25.02 2.84 -4.49
N SER A 599 23.80 2.85 -5.05
CA SER A 599 23.44 1.99 -6.18
C SER A 599 22.48 2.71 -7.15
N PRO A 600 23.00 3.33 -8.23
CA PRO A 600 22.14 3.96 -9.22
C PRO A 600 21.29 2.92 -9.95
N ILE A 601 21.77 1.69 -10.10
CA ILE A 601 21.01 0.61 -10.75
C ILE A 601 19.73 0.30 -9.96
N HIS A 602 19.82 0.05 -8.66
CA HIS A 602 18.63 -0.26 -7.84
C HIS A 602 17.67 0.93 -7.76
N ARG A 603 18.19 2.17 -7.63
CA ARG A 603 17.37 3.39 -7.64
C ARG A 603 16.67 3.60 -8.98
N GLY A 604 17.36 3.34 -10.09
CA GLY A 604 16.79 3.41 -11.44
C GLY A 604 15.72 2.35 -11.70
N VAL A 605 15.94 1.10 -11.25
CA VAL A 605 14.95 0.02 -11.34
C VAL A 605 13.71 0.35 -10.52
N PHE A 606 13.88 0.91 -9.32
CA PHE A 606 12.78 1.40 -8.49
C PHE A 606 11.93 2.44 -9.25
N LEU A 607 12.56 3.48 -9.80
CA LEU A 607 11.85 4.53 -10.52
C LEU A 607 11.13 3.98 -11.77
N ALA A 608 11.83 3.19 -12.58
CA ALA A 608 11.27 2.62 -13.80
C ALA A 608 10.05 1.74 -13.48
N ARG A 609 10.16 0.78 -12.56
CA ARG A 609 9.08 -0.19 -12.28
C ARG A 609 7.95 0.39 -11.44
N ARG A 610 8.26 1.13 -10.38
CA ARG A 610 7.28 1.55 -9.36
C ARG A 610 6.69 2.93 -9.63
N VAL A 611 7.50 3.88 -10.12
CA VAL A 611 7.05 5.25 -10.35
C VAL A 611 6.53 5.43 -11.77
N LEU A 612 7.32 5.08 -12.78
CA LEU A 612 6.98 5.20 -14.19
C LEU A 612 6.09 4.05 -14.71
N GLY A 613 5.97 2.96 -13.94
CA GLY A 613 5.16 1.79 -14.33
C GLY A 613 5.69 1.02 -15.54
N ARG A 614 6.99 1.17 -15.85
CA ARG A 614 7.65 0.48 -16.97
C ARG A 614 7.86 -1.00 -16.68
N SER A 615 7.73 -1.80 -17.73
CA SER A 615 8.11 -3.20 -17.71
C SER A 615 9.61 -3.34 -17.94
N LEU A 616 10.33 -3.95 -17.00
CA LEU A 616 11.74 -4.31 -17.19
C LEU A 616 11.86 -5.82 -17.21
N ARG A 617 12.26 -6.39 -18.35
CA ARG A 617 12.55 -7.82 -18.47
C ARG A 617 13.71 -8.20 -17.54
N PRO A 618 13.67 -9.40 -16.91
CA PRO A 618 14.84 -9.94 -16.23
C PRO A 618 16.06 -9.97 -17.17
N PRO A 619 17.27 -9.67 -16.69
CA PRO A 619 18.47 -9.81 -17.50
C PRO A 619 18.71 -11.29 -17.84
N ILE A 620 19.26 -11.57 -19.03
CA ILE A 620 19.66 -12.93 -19.44
C ILE A 620 20.81 -13.43 -18.56
N ASP A 621 21.79 -12.56 -18.31
CA ASP A 621 22.92 -12.81 -17.41
C ASP A 621 23.05 -11.66 -16.39
N ALA A 622 23.07 -11.99 -15.10
CA ALA A 622 23.34 -11.04 -14.03
C ALA A 622 24.82 -11.11 -13.64
N ILE A 623 25.55 -10.00 -13.81
CA ILE A 623 26.98 -9.90 -13.45
C ILE A 623 27.09 -9.21 -12.08
N ILE A 624 28.01 -9.67 -11.24
CA ILE A 624 28.31 -9.05 -9.94
C ILE A 624 28.71 -7.58 -10.16
N PRO A 625 28.20 -6.63 -9.36
CA PRO A 625 28.60 -5.23 -9.44
C PRO A 625 30.12 -5.06 -9.32
N ALA A 626 30.70 -4.17 -10.13
CA ALA A 626 32.12 -3.83 -10.03
C ALA A 626 32.40 -3.17 -8.67
N SER A 627 33.28 -3.79 -7.89
CA SER A 627 33.67 -3.29 -6.56
C SER A 627 34.42 -1.96 -6.64
N GLU A 628 34.42 -1.19 -5.54
CA GLU A 628 35.31 -0.03 -5.42
C GLU A 628 36.79 -0.41 -5.54
N GLU A 629 37.17 -1.60 -5.07
CA GLU A 629 38.55 -2.11 -5.10
C GLU A 629 39.07 -2.30 -6.52
N THR A 630 38.19 -2.64 -7.48
CA THR A 630 38.58 -2.85 -8.88
C THR A 630 38.92 -1.56 -9.63
N ASP A 631 38.35 -0.42 -9.24
CA ASP A 631 38.60 0.88 -9.89
C ASP A 631 38.49 2.03 -8.85
N PRO A 632 39.42 2.15 -7.89
CA PRO A 632 39.29 3.01 -6.71
C PRO A 632 39.26 4.52 -7.03
N GLY A 633 39.76 4.92 -8.20
CA GLY A 633 39.76 6.32 -8.64
C GLY A 633 38.48 6.74 -9.39
N LEU A 634 37.55 5.84 -9.67
CA LEU A 634 36.30 6.14 -10.38
C LEU A 634 35.17 6.46 -9.40
N THR A 635 34.24 7.31 -9.81
CA THR A 635 32.95 7.45 -9.13
C THR A 635 32.05 6.24 -9.42
N THR A 636 31.03 6.01 -8.60
CA THR A 636 30.03 4.95 -8.73
C THR A 636 29.36 5.02 -10.11
N ARG A 637 28.92 6.21 -10.54
CA ARG A 637 28.46 6.48 -11.91
C ARG A 637 29.45 5.99 -12.98
N GLN A 638 30.73 6.36 -12.87
CA GLN A 638 31.75 5.99 -13.85
C GLN A 638 31.96 4.48 -13.90
N ARG A 639 32.00 3.81 -12.74
CA ARG A 639 32.11 2.34 -12.65
C ARG A 639 30.91 1.66 -13.29
N VAL A 640 29.69 2.11 -12.97
CA VAL A 640 28.45 1.55 -13.54
C VAL A 640 28.41 1.76 -15.06
N ALA A 641 28.73 2.96 -15.55
CA ALA A 641 28.76 3.23 -16.98
C ALA A 641 29.75 2.33 -17.73
N LYS A 642 30.97 2.13 -17.17
CA LYS A 642 31.97 1.20 -17.70
C LYS A 642 31.43 -0.24 -17.73
N GLN A 643 30.88 -0.70 -16.61
CA GLN A 643 30.36 -2.06 -16.44
C GLN A 643 29.20 -2.36 -17.40
N THR A 644 28.29 -1.41 -17.62
CA THR A 644 27.07 -1.63 -18.41
C THR A 644 27.21 -1.17 -19.86
N SER A 645 28.41 -0.89 -20.34
CA SER A 645 28.66 -0.35 -21.68
C SER A 645 28.35 -1.32 -22.83
N GLY A 646 28.32 -2.63 -22.55
CA GLY A 646 28.01 -3.66 -23.54
C GLY A 646 26.57 -3.61 -24.05
N ALA A 647 26.38 -3.97 -25.33
CA ALA A 647 25.06 -3.91 -26.00
C ALA A 647 23.96 -4.70 -25.27
N MET A 648 24.30 -5.85 -24.66
CA MET A 648 23.35 -6.64 -23.89
C MET A 648 22.88 -5.92 -22.63
N CYS A 649 23.76 -5.24 -21.91
CA CYS A 649 23.38 -4.45 -20.73
C CYS A 649 22.52 -3.25 -21.14
N GLN A 650 22.83 -2.59 -22.26
CA GLN A 650 22.11 -1.41 -22.74
C GLN A 650 20.66 -1.69 -23.14
N SER A 651 20.25 -2.95 -23.32
CA SER A 651 18.84 -3.33 -23.51
C SER A 651 17.93 -2.80 -22.38
N CYS A 652 18.41 -2.84 -21.14
CA CYS A 652 17.70 -2.32 -19.96
C CYS A 652 18.35 -1.06 -19.40
N HIS A 653 19.69 -0.97 -19.41
CA HIS A 653 20.43 0.11 -18.75
C HIS A 653 20.29 1.47 -19.43
N ARG A 654 19.83 1.54 -20.68
CA ARG A 654 19.44 2.80 -21.34
C ARG A 654 18.31 3.55 -20.61
N ILE A 655 17.44 2.82 -19.91
CA ILE A 655 16.36 3.38 -19.07
C ILE A 655 16.83 3.49 -17.61
N ILE A 656 17.44 2.42 -17.08
CA ILE A 656 17.76 2.31 -15.65
C ILE A 656 18.82 3.33 -15.22
N ASN A 657 19.95 3.38 -15.92
CA ASN A 657 21.11 4.15 -15.45
C ASN A 657 20.81 5.65 -15.40
N PRO A 658 20.25 6.28 -16.46
CA PRO A 658 20.00 7.71 -16.43
C PRO A 658 19.06 8.14 -15.29
N LEU A 659 18.00 7.36 -15.01
CA LEU A 659 17.09 7.61 -13.89
C LEU A 659 17.81 7.49 -12.54
N GLY A 660 18.63 6.44 -12.39
CA GLY A 660 19.40 6.19 -11.18
C GLY A 660 20.47 7.25 -10.91
N PHE A 661 21.11 7.75 -11.96
CA PHE A 661 22.21 8.69 -11.86
C PHE A 661 21.80 10.04 -11.26
N ALA A 662 20.55 10.46 -11.41
CA ALA A 662 20.01 11.66 -10.74
C ALA A 662 20.10 11.61 -9.21
N PHE A 663 20.34 10.43 -8.63
CA PHE A 663 20.47 10.21 -7.19
C PHE A 663 21.90 9.84 -6.76
N GLU A 664 22.91 10.01 -7.61
CA GLU A 664 24.30 9.64 -7.23
C GLU A 664 24.89 10.53 -6.13
N ASN A 665 24.31 11.71 -5.92
CA ASN A 665 24.63 12.56 -4.77
C ASN A 665 24.23 11.96 -3.42
N TYR A 666 23.53 10.82 -3.35
CA TYR A 666 23.18 10.16 -2.10
C TYR A 666 24.08 8.93 -1.87
N ASP A 667 24.77 8.89 -0.73
CA ASP A 667 25.63 7.76 -0.36
C ASP A 667 24.83 6.51 0.09
N ALA A 668 25.53 5.50 0.62
CA ALA A 668 24.94 4.23 1.03
C ALA A 668 23.89 4.37 2.14
N ILE A 669 23.95 5.44 2.95
CA ILE A 669 23.00 5.72 4.03
C ILE A 669 21.99 6.80 3.67
N GLY A 670 21.97 7.24 2.41
CA GLY A 670 21.08 8.29 1.93
C GLY A 670 21.51 9.70 2.33
N ARG A 671 22.76 9.88 2.77
CA ARG A 671 23.32 11.20 3.07
C ARG A 671 23.82 11.86 1.78
N PHE A 672 23.53 13.15 1.63
CA PHE A 672 23.92 13.91 0.45
C PHE A 672 25.43 14.22 0.45
N ARG A 673 26.06 14.11 -0.72
CA ARG A 673 27.47 14.40 -1.00
C ARG A 673 27.61 15.11 -2.35
N ALA A 674 28.56 16.05 -2.43
CA ALA A 674 28.91 16.74 -3.67
C ALA A 674 30.02 16.01 -4.45
N GLU A 675 30.85 15.25 -3.74
CA GLU A 675 32.01 14.55 -4.29
C GLU A 675 32.05 13.09 -3.84
N GLU A 676 32.70 12.26 -4.63
CA GLU A 676 33.04 10.87 -4.32
C GLU A 676 34.46 10.61 -4.83
N ASN A 677 35.33 10.03 -3.98
CA ASN A 677 36.74 9.77 -4.31
C ASN A 677 37.49 11.03 -4.81
N GLY A 678 37.17 12.20 -4.23
CA GLY A 678 37.77 13.50 -4.57
C GLY A 678 37.36 14.04 -5.95
N LYS A 679 36.30 13.50 -6.56
CA LYS A 679 35.75 13.96 -7.84
C LYS A 679 34.32 14.47 -7.67
N PRO A 680 33.93 15.53 -8.39
CA PRO A 680 32.54 16.00 -8.40
C PRO A 680 31.61 14.92 -8.96
N ILE A 681 30.44 14.80 -8.35
CA ILE A 681 29.40 13.87 -8.79
C ILE A 681 28.59 14.51 -9.93
N ASP A 682 28.44 13.76 -11.02
CA ASP A 682 27.55 14.10 -12.13
C ASP A 682 26.19 13.42 -11.92
N ALA A 683 25.15 14.22 -11.68
CA ALA A 683 23.77 13.75 -11.52
C ALA A 683 22.90 13.93 -12.77
N ALA A 684 23.51 14.24 -13.92
CA ALA A 684 22.79 14.39 -15.17
C ALA A 684 22.21 13.04 -15.65
N GLY A 685 20.96 13.07 -16.10
CA GLY A 685 20.26 11.94 -16.68
C GLY A 685 19.26 12.39 -17.74
N ALA A 686 18.71 11.41 -18.44
CA ALA A 686 17.73 11.61 -19.48
C ALA A 686 16.73 10.45 -19.48
N TYR A 687 15.53 10.69 -19.99
CA TYR A 687 14.50 9.67 -20.09
C TYR A 687 13.66 9.90 -21.35
N VAL A 688 13.30 8.81 -22.02
CA VAL A 688 12.40 8.84 -23.18
C VAL A 688 11.01 8.40 -22.71
N THR A 689 10.02 9.27 -22.85
CA THR A 689 8.64 9.00 -22.45
C THR A 689 8.02 7.91 -23.32
N SER A 690 6.88 7.35 -22.89
CA SER A 690 6.13 6.38 -23.69
C SER A 690 5.67 6.93 -25.05
N LEU A 691 5.59 8.26 -25.18
CA LEU A 691 5.27 8.97 -26.42
C LEU A 691 6.51 9.25 -27.29
N GLY A 692 7.72 8.99 -26.78
CA GLY A 692 8.98 9.18 -27.50
C GLY A 692 9.65 10.54 -27.27
N ASP A 693 9.15 11.36 -26.34
CA ASP A 693 9.76 12.64 -25.99
C ASP A 693 10.99 12.43 -25.10
N GLN A 694 12.08 13.12 -25.41
CA GLN A 694 13.30 13.09 -24.58
C GLN A 694 13.24 14.21 -23.54
N VAL A 695 13.45 13.83 -22.28
CA VAL A 695 13.54 14.75 -21.14
C VAL A 695 14.91 14.61 -20.48
N GLU A 696 15.53 15.72 -20.14
CA GLU A 696 16.83 15.77 -19.46
C GLU A 696 16.69 16.43 -18.09
N PHE A 697 17.48 15.98 -17.13
CA PHE A 697 17.51 16.49 -15.75
C PHE A 697 18.91 16.41 -15.18
N ASN A 698 19.28 17.37 -14.34
CA ASN A 698 20.61 17.51 -13.75
C ASN A 698 20.65 17.34 -12.23
N SER A 699 19.50 17.11 -11.60
CA SER A 699 19.42 16.85 -10.16
C SER A 699 18.20 16.02 -9.80
N SER A 700 18.23 15.43 -8.60
CA SER A 700 17.09 14.70 -8.04
C SER A 700 15.80 15.54 -8.00
N LYS A 701 15.92 16.86 -7.78
CA LYS A 701 14.79 17.80 -7.81
C LYS A 701 14.14 17.89 -9.18
N GLN A 702 14.94 18.12 -10.23
CA GLN A 702 14.42 18.24 -11.60
C GLN A 702 13.76 16.94 -12.07
N LEU A 703 14.34 15.79 -11.70
CA LEU A 703 13.70 14.50 -11.93
C LEU A 703 12.38 14.35 -11.17
N GLY A 704 12.34 14.72 -9.88
CA GLY A 704 11.12 14.73 -9.08
C GLY A 704 10.01 15.60 -9.68
N ASP A 705 10.35 16.79 -10.18
CA ASP A 705 9.42 17.68 -10.87
C ASP A 705 8.89 17.10 -12.18
N PHE A 706 9.77 16.48 -12.98
CA PHE A 706 9.35 15.76 -14.18
C PHE A 706 8.39 14.62 -13.84
N LEU A 707 8.74 13.76 -12.88
CA LEU A 707 7.90 12.63 -12.48
C LEU A 707 6.55 13.09 -11.92
N ALA A 708 6.54 14.17 -11.14
CA ALA A 708 5.32 14.80 -10.65
C ALA A 708 4.41 15.30 -11.79
N ALA A 709 4.98 15.80 -12.89
CA ALA A 709 4.22 16.31 -14.03
C ALA A 709 3.86 15.25 -15.08
N SER A 710 4.53 14.08 -15.08
CA SER A 710 4.41 13.09 -16.15
C SER A 710 3.05 12.39 -16.16
N PRO A 711 2.31 12.41 -17.30
CA PRO A 711 1.07 11.65 -17.47
C PRO A 711 1.24 10.14 -17.27
N GLU A 712 2.40 9.57 -17.61
CA GLU A 712 2.65 8.13 -17.46
C GLU A 712 2.75 7.73 -15.97
N VAL A 713 3.30 8.62 -15.13
CA VAL A 713 3.36 8.44 -13.68
C VAL A 713 1.95 8.54 -13.07
N HIS A 714 1.13 9.48 -13.54
CA HIS A 714 -0.26 9.59 -13.09
C HIS A 714 -1.06 8.34 -13.43
N GLN A 715 -0.89 7.82 -14.64
CA GLN A 715 -1.54 6.57 -15.06
C GLN A 715 -1.04 5.37 -14.25
N ALA A 716 0.27 5.28 -14.03
CA ALA A 716 0.88 4.20 -13.26
C ALA A 716 0.38 4.18 -11.81
N ILE A 717 0.29 5.34 -11.14
CA ILE A 717 -0.18 5.40 -9.75
C ILE A 717 -1.67 5.09 -9.63
N VAL A 718 -2.51 5.55 -10.57
CA VAL A 718 -3.94 5.20 -10.62
C VAL A 718 -4.14 3.69 -10.77
N LYS A 719 -3.41 3.07 -11.70
CA LYS A 719 -3.46 1.61 -11.91
C LYS A 719 -3.00 0.87 -10.65
N GLN A 720 -1.92 1.31 -10.02
CA GLN A 720 -1.38 0.69 -8.81
C GLN A 720 -2.31 0.84 -7.61
N LEU A 721 -2.89 2.02 -7.38
CA LEU A 721 -3.92 2.27 -6.37
C LEU A 721 -5.12 1.34 -6.59
N PHE A 722 -5.66 1.30 -7.80
CA PHE A 722 -6.80 0.45 -8.11
C PHE A 722 -6.50 -1.02 -7.81
N GLN A 723 -5.38 -1.55 -8.32
CA GLN A 723 -5.03 -2.95 -8.13
C GLN A 723 -4.74 -3.29 -6.65
N PHE A 724 -4.18 -2.34 -5.88
CA PHE A 724 -3.92 -2.54 -4.46
C PHE A 724 -5.22 -2.54 -3.63
N PHE A 725 -6.13 -1.61 -3.85
CA PHE A 725 -7.38 -1.50 -3.06
C PHE A 725 -8.42 -2.52 -3.53
N VAL A 726 -8.63 -2.64 -4.85
CA VAL A 726 -9.70 -3.48 -5.42
C VAL A 726 -9.29 -4.94 -5.54
N LYS A 727 -7.98 -5.24 -5.55
CA LYS A 727 -7.44 -6.58 -5.77
C LYS A 727 -7.97 -7.19 -7.06
N GLN A 728 -8.08 -6.38 -8.11
CA GLN A 728 -8.47 -6.80 -9.45
C GLN A 728 -7.69 -5.98 -10.49
N PRO A 729 -7.42 -6.54 -11.69
CA PRO A 729 -6.88 -5.76 -12.78
C PRO A 729 -7.88 -4.69 -13.23
N LEU A 730 -7.45 -3.43 -13.25
CA LEU A 730 -8.29 -2.30 -13.70
C LEU A 730 -9.00 -2.54 -15.05
N PRO A 731 -8.34 -3.12 -16.07
CA PRO A 731 -8.99 -3.37 -17.36
C PRO A 731 -10.16 -4.35 -17.31
N ALA A 732 -10.34 -5.13 -16.23
CA ALA A 732 -11.51 -6.00 -16.06
C ALA A 732 -12.81 -5.20 -15.82
N TYR A 733 -12.71 -3.91 -15.51
CA TYR A 733 -13.84 -2.99 -15.38
C TYR A 733 -14.05 -2.13 -16.64
N GLY A 734 -13.11 -2.18 -17.58
CA GLY A 734 -13.16 -1.49 -18.87
C GLY A 734 -11.78 -1.08 -19.36
N LEU A 735 -11.54 -1.21 -20.67
CA LEU A 735 -10.25 -0.87 -21.30
C LEU A 735 -9.91 0.62 -21.23
N ASP A 736 -10.92 1.50 -21.13
CA ASP A 736 -10.80 2.95 -21.04
C ASP A 736 -10.70 3.48 -19.60
N GLN A 737 -10.88 2.62 -18.59
CA GLN A 737 -10.95 3.05 -17.19
C GLN A 737 -9.62 3.61 -16.68
N SER A 738 -8.49 3.16 -17.24
CA SER A 738 -7.18 3.74 -16.93
C SER A 738 -7.14 5.24 -17.27
N ASP A 739 -7.61 5.62 -18.46
CA ASP A 739 -7.59 7.01 -18.92
C ASP A 739 -8.66 7.82 -18.20
N SER A 740 -9.84 7.24 -17.99
CA SER A 740 -10.96 7.86 -17.28
C SER A 740 -10.57 8.24 -15.84
N LEU A 741 -10.01 7.30 -15.08
CA LEU A 741 -9.59 7.55 -13.70
C LEU A 741 -8.37 8.47 -13.61
N THR A 742 -7.46 8.43 -14.59
CA THR A 742 -6.34 9.38 -14.65
C THR A 742 -6.82 10.82 -14.88
N LYS A 743 -7.80 11.02 -15.77
CA LYS A 743 -8.46 12.31 -15.95
C LYS A 743 -9.22 12.74 -14.70
N SER A 744 -9.90 11.82 -14.01
CA SER A 744 -10.53 12.10 -12.71
C SER A 744 -9.51 12.62 -11.70
N LEU A 745 -8.37 11.93 -11.53
CA LEU A 745 -7.30 12.38 -10.64
C LEU A 745 -6.83 13.80 -10.98
N GLN A 746 -6.60 14.09 -12.25
CA GLN A 746 -6.18 15.42 -12.73
C GLN A 746 -7.25 16.50 -12.44
N ASN A 747 -8.52 16.22 -12.73
CA ASN A 747 -9.64 17.12 -12.49
C ASN A 747 -9.85 17.42 -11.00
N HIS A 748 -9.54 16.46 -10.13
CA HIS A 748 -9.58 16.62 -8.69
C HIS A 748 -8.30 17.24 -8.10
N GLY A 749 -7.44 17.84 -8.93
CA GLY A 749 -6.21 18.48 -8.45
C GLY A 749 -5.24 17.48 -7.80
N PHE A 750 -5.20 16.26 -8.34
CA PHE A 750 -4.31 15.17 -7.89
C PHE A 750 -4.55 14.67 -6.47
N LYS A 751 -5.78 14.85 -5.98
CA LYS A 751 -6.21 14.39 -4.66
C LYS A 751 -6.69 12.94 -4.69
N VAL A 752 -6.20 12.13 -3.75
CA VAL A 752 -6.48 10.69 -3.71
C VAL A 752 -7.88 10.37 -3.24
N ARG A 753 -8.42 11.12 -2.27
CA ARG A 753 -9.74 10.81 -1.69
C ARG A 753 -10.87 10.91 -2.72
N PRO A 754 -10.96 11.98 -3.54
CA PRO A 754 -11.91 12.02 -4.65
C PRO A 754 -11.71 10.90 -5.67
N LEU A 755 -10.46 10.58 -6.04
CA LEU A 755 -10.17 9.45 -6.93
C LEU A 755 -10.69 8.12 -6.34
N MET A 756 -10.50 7.89 -5.04
CA MET A 756 -10.98 6.70 -4.37
C MET A 756 -12.51 6.66 -4.26
N GLN A 757 -13.19 7.81 -4.25
CA GLN A 757 -14.64 7.85 -4.41
C GLN A 757 -15.07 7.35 -5.79
N ASP A 758 -14.41 7.81 -6.86
CA ASP A 758 -14.71 7.36 -8.22
C ASP A 758 -14.38 5.87 -8.43
N ILE A 759 -13.28 5.38 -7.86
CA ILE A 759 -12.94 3.95 -7.84
C ILE A 759 -14.02 3.16 -7.09
N GLY A 760 -14.45 3.63 -5.92
CA GLY A 760 -15.52 3.00 -5.14
C GLY A 760 -16.82 2.88 -5.94
N LEU A 761 -17.19 3.91 -6.71
CA LEU A 761 -18.35 3.87 -7.59
C LEU A 761 -18.16 2.90 -8.77
N LEU A 762 -16.97 2.89 -9.38
CA LEU A 762 -16.66 2.00 -10.50
C LEU A 762 -16.79 0.52 -10.10
N ILE A 763 -16.31 0.14 -8.91
CA ILE A 763 -16.34 -1.26 -8.48
C ILE A 763 -17.74 -1.76 -8.09
N CYS A 764 -18.69 -0.85 -7.90
CA CYS A 764 -20.11 -1.15 -7.66
C CYS A 764 -20.92 -1.27 -8.96
N GLN A 765 -20.34 -0.96 -10.11
CA GLN A 765 -20.99 -1.12 -11.40
C GLN A 765 -20.70 -2.52 -11.98
N PRO A 766 -21.64 -3.08 -12.78
CA PRO A 766 -21.37 -4.30 -13.50
C PRO A 766 -20.17 -4.09 -14.44
N PRO A 767 -19.25 -5.06 -14.56
CA PRO A 767 -18.10 -4.93 -15.44
C PRO A 767 -18.56 -4.68 -16.87
N SER A 768 -18.19 -3.52 -17.42
CA SER A 768 -18.34 -3.27 -18.84
C SER A 768 -17.12 -3.86 -19.53
N ILE A 769 -17.29 -4.93 -20.32
CA ILE A 769 -16.24 -5.37 -21.25
C ILE A 769 -16.49 -4.55 -22.52
N PRO A 770 -15.71 -3.49 -22.80
CA PRO A 770 -15.88 -2.75 -24.03
C PRO A 770 -15.53 -3.71 -25.17
N LYS A 771 -16.32 -3.71 -26.25
CA LYS A 771 -15.80 -4.21 -27.52
C LYS A 771 -14.58 -3.36 -27.85
N PRO A 772 -13.43 -3.95 -28.20
CA PRO A 772 -12.27 -3.16 -28.54
C PRO A 772 -12.65 -2.20 -29.67
N PRO A 773 -12.17 -0.94 -29.65
CA PRO A 773 -12.48 -0.03 -30.72
C PRO A 773 -12.06 -0.68 -32.03
N ALA A 774 -12.96 -0.63 -33.02
CA ALA A 774 -12.64 -1.02 -34.37
C ALA A 774 -11.36 -0.30 -34.79
N ASN A 775 -10.50 -1.03 -35.51
CA ASN A 775 -9.23 -0.56 -36.06
C ASN A 775 -9.30 0.94 -36.41
N PRO A 776 -8.37 1.81 -35.96
CA PRO A 776 -8.39 3.22 -36.34
C PRO A 776 -8.33 3.46 -37.86
N ALA A 777 -7.88 2.47 -38.64
CA ALA A 777 -8.00 2.47 -40.10
C ALA A 777 -9.43 2.22 -40.64
N VAL A 778 -10.32 1.67 -39.81
CA VAL A 778 -11.70 1.27 -40.16
C VAL A 778 -12.75 2.18 -39.48
N ALA A 779 -12.43 2.79 -38.32
CA ALA A 779 -13.38 3.59 -37.55
C ALA A 779 -13.88 4.88 -38.25
N ASN A 780 -13.23 5.31 -39.33
CA ASN A 780 -13.69 6.44 -40.16
C ASN A 780 -14.36 6.01 -41.48
N LEU A 781 -14.58 4.71 -41.71
CA LEU A 781 -15.26 4.19 -42.91
C LEU A 781 -16.70 3.74 -42.65
N GLU A 782 -17.12 3.67 -41.38
CA GLU A 782 -18.49 3.29 -40.98
C GLU A 782 -19.26 4.45 -40.34
N ASN A 783 -19.38 5.56 -41.06
CA ASN A 783 -20.55 6.43 -40.99
C ASN A 783 -20.58 7.28 -42.28
N PRO A 784 -21.57 7.07 -43.17
CA PRO A 784 -21.66 7.81 -44.43
C PRO A 784 -21.95 9.30 -44.23
#